data_AF-A0A7R9ZU23-F1
#
_entry.id   AF-A0A7R9ZU23-F1
#
_cell.length_a   1.000
_cell.length_b   1.000
_cell.length_c   1.000
_cell.angle_alpha   90.00
_cell.angle_beta   90.00
_cell.angle_gamma   90.00
#
_symmetry.space_group_name_H-M   'P 1'
#
loop_
_entity.id
_entity.type
_entity.pdbx_description
1 polymer ?
#
loop_
_entity_poly.entity_id
_entity_poly.type
_entity_poly.pdbx_seq_one_letter_code
_entity_poly.pdbx_strand_id
1 'polypeptide(L)'
;MSASANDSVLSAWDPKSPATLLLPTNIASRNDGEDGSEEKKAMNFASCDTGIGCNTFESSAIMNLIDARDAYLDERKTSSNHHQALRQLSRGYRKALANCLHDWTNDIEQRDEISEEKTKSEKKGNELVDLDLLRATYAITHLSEIFLMSPSGPQDHNGIIENMGYGYENGAWNLPGAVTADTVRYLRKHHFGDIYNLFDSSVVDEMYELWQPDQQDGDNGNQYWEMVEAYVMWGCLEDAWDLLSHHSIVRRYMELNQELGTDGSPFNDYQTAALAEDGEGFRALMSILLSAPLPGSRNNAFDDGFDTSENKNGDSFDPSETKEELIDGIPSSAYRLWEPNSAIGNSNNSSRGYYVNFEPNSAHQVHAHWKQAIDSLPALKRLRQRIPQLDKILALLTGNFRDIEFNSWQEEMCAELLYKIPNIKLMNINVRAAALVQKHANDTEEKHSIDEMMLNIMRGNAGEVLKALHGFGGGSGAALPAVMTSLLSQLLSDANLLNDPTDTELLIGASSSIRSSLAVENHHDLGTRLAVRLLLPHVEIDSDLRITASLVDTLEHHSPKSDAEANSILSLCRKLIERKNVRVLDGCNSICLSRYRRYMGDRIPGGAVHWLLVGMELESLVYCGGQKRTGDWQRALASGACYRRLVLDFTAMSRSLVKTLLGEEKGASLFYERGKEMIAATKEELPNGSNLVSFVPAVKLLENIIVIAGALVERKDNSIIASSIVSCLEERPNDEDDGVVSSLARSLNWDLLRLAIEILDIDAKRIESQENRNSARSISSFDVKGMGVLLSVFTMETKAQELKEKNDTGATGLNEEEVQRSRLILGEGLKRAFLAENSMKKAAKDKKSKSLGATIYTANFSKHSREEQEHAVQMMLEY
;
A
#
# COMPACT_ATOMS: atom_id res chain seq x y z
N MET A 1 0.25 -46.60 -35.04
CA MET A 1 0.36 -45.63 -36.15
C MET A 1 0.04 -44.27 -35.52
N SER A 2 1.04 -43.50 -35.07
CA SER A 2 1.70 -42.41 -35.83
C SER A 2 0.70 -41.40 -36.41
N ALA A 3 0.78 -40.08 -36.32
CA ALA A 3 1.65 -39.11 -35.65
C ALA A 3 0.94 -37.73 -35.75
N SER A 4 1.39 -36.77 -34.93
CA SER A 4 1.41 -35.29 -35.05
C SER A 4 0.58 -34.52 -36.10
N ALA A 5 0.01 -33.37 -35.69
CA ALA A 5 0.26 -32.01 -36.23
C ALA A 5 -0.84 -31.03 -35.74
N ASN A 6 -0.47 -30.00 -34.98
CA ASN A 6 -0.41 -28.57 -35.39
C ASN A 6 -1.75 -27.83 -35.30
N ASP A 7 -1.91 -27.03 -34.23
CA ASP A 7 -2.80 -25.86 -34.25
C ASP A 7 -1.96 -24.59 -34.15
N SER A 8 -1.88 -23.91 -35.31
CA SER A 8 -1.30 -22.60 -35.48
C SER A 8 -2.26 -21.52 -34.98
N VAL A 9 -1.72 -20.67 -34.10
CA VAL A 9 -2.28 -19.37 -33.70
C VAL A 9 -2.53 -18.50 -34.94
N LEU A 10 -3.76 -18.03 -35.10
CA LEU A 10 -4.11 -16.94 -36.01
C LEU A 10 -4.64 -15.74 -35.22
N SER A 11 -4.03 -14.61 -35.54
CA SER A 11 -4.16 -13.27 -35.03
C SER A 11 -5.57 -12.68 -35.04
N ALA A 12 -5.86 -11.85 -34.04
CA ALA A 12 -6.77 -10.72 -34.17
C ALA A 12 -6.15 -9.48 -33.50
N TRP A 13 -5.26 -8.81 -34.21
CA TRP A 13 -4.88 -7.41 -34.02
C TRP A 13 -5.13 -6.69 -35.35
N ASP A 14 -5.94 -5.64 -35.34
CA ASP A 14 -5.87 -4.51 -36.28
C ASP A 14 -6.59 -3.28 -35.63
N PRO A 15 -6.25 -2.01 -35.98
CA PRO A 15 -5.75 -1.04 -35.03
C PRO A 15 -6.54 0.29 -35.15
N LYS A 16 -5.99 1.36 -34.57
CA LYS A 16 -6.25 2.81 -34.77
C LYS A 16 -6.96 3.50 -33.60
N SER A 17 -6.15 4.12 -32.74
CA SER A 17 -6.33 5.51 -32.30
C SER A 17 -5.02 6.02 -31.67
N PRO A 18 -4.74 7.33 -31.71
CA PRO A 18 -3.40 7.87 -31.93
C PRO A 18 -2.81 8.48 -30.65
N ALA A 19 -1.67 7.95 -30.20
CA ALA A 19 -0.82 8.65 -29.22
C ALA A 19 0.68 8.55 -29.55
N THR A 20 1.05 7.97 -30.69
CA THR A 20 2.45 7.91 -31.14
C THR A 20 2.83 9.19 -31.89
N LEU A 21 2.87 10.32 -31.20
CA LEU A 21 3.58 11.49 -31.70
C LEU A 21 4.29 12.16 -30.52
N LEU A 22 5.60 12.33 -30.72
CA LEU A 22 6.57 13.13 -29.96
C LEU A 22 7.43 12.39 -28.93
N LEU A 23 8.36 11.57 -29.43
CA LEU A 23 9.75 11.63 -28.97
C LEU A 23 10.66 11.81 -30.21
N PRO A 24 11.67 12.69 -30.15
CA PRO A 24 12.50 12.99 -31.32
C PRO A 24 13.42 11.81 -31.64
N THR A 25 13.30 11.32 -32.87
CA THR A 25 14.30 10.54 -33.57
C THR A 25 15.53 11.42 -33.81
N ASN A 26 16.73 10.88 -33.57
CA ASN A 26 17.88 11.26 -34.37
C ASN A 26 18.87 10.09 -34.56
N ILE A 27 18.96 9.70 -35.84
CA ILE A 27 20.16 9.42 -36.65
C ILE A 27 20.97 8.17 -36.22
N ALA A 28 20.73 7.00 -36.80
CA ALA A 28 21.16 6.56 -38.14
C ALA A 28 22.69 6.55 -38.35
N SER A 29 23.31 5.38 -38.18
CA SER A 29 24.42 4.95 -39.04
C SER A 29 24.16 3.52 -39.53
N ARG A 30 24.03 3.41 -40.84
CA ARG A 30 23.83 2.17 -41.60
C ARG A 30 25.21 1.58 -41.91
N ASN A 31 25.29 0.25 -41.80
CA ASN A 31 26.42 -0.66 -42.04
C ASN A 31 27.34 -0.31 -43.22
N ASP A 32 28.61 -0.71 -43.11
CA ASP A 32 29.20 -1.74 -43.97
C ASP A 32 30.57 -2.20 -43.42
N GLY A 33 30.77 -3.52 -43.28
CA GLY A 33 32.08 -4.12 -42.98
C GLY A 33 32.00 -5.36 -42.10
N GLU A 34 31.98 -6.54 -42.72
CA GLU A 34 32.15 -7.86 -42.11
C GLU A 34 33.47 -7.94 -41.30
N ASP A 35 33.41 -8.31 -40.02
CA ASP A 35 34.22 -9.39 -39.43
C ASP A 35 33.91 -9.59 -37.94
N GLY A 36 33.97 -10.85 -37.50
CA GLY A 36 33.42 -11.32 -36.23
C GLY A 36 34.07 -10.74 -34.96
N SER A 37 33.23 -10.35 -34.00
CA SER A 37 33.50 -10.38 -32.56
C SER A 37 32.21 -10.14 -31.77
N GLU A 38 32.01 -10.96 -30.73
CA GLU A 38 31.22 -10.78 -29.51
C GLU A 38 29.92 -9.96 -29.58
N GLU A 39 28.80 -10.68 -29.40
CA GLU A 39 27.47 -10.14 -29.16
C GLU A 39 27.47 -9.21 -27.94
N LYS A 40 27.60 -7.91 -28.19
CA LYS A 40 27.07 -6.86 -27.32
C LYS A 40 25.56 -7.08 -27.17
N LYS A 41 25.14 -7.73 -26.08
CA LYS A 41 23.77 -7.68 -25.58
C LYS A 41 23.47 -6.25 -25.09
N ALA A 42 23.29 -5.33 -26.03
CA ALA A 42 22.48 -4.14 -25.77
C ALA A 42 21.06 -4.64 -25.56
N MET A 43 20.64 -4.73 -24.28
CA MET A 43 19.27 -5.02 -23.90
C MET A 43 18.37 -3.89 -24.40
N ASN A 44 17.93 -3.99 -25.64
CA ASN A 44 16.74 -3.32 -26.12
C ASN A 44 15.54 -3.95 -25.40
N PHE A 45 15.25 -3.48 -24.19
CA PHE A 45 13.97 -3.75 -23.55
C PHE A 45 12.91 -2.90 -24.27
N ALA A 46 12.21 -3.55 -25.20
CA ALA A 46 10.92 -3.11 -25.66
C ALA A 46 9.98 -2.96 -24.44
N SER A 47 9.06 -1.97 -24.46
CA SER A 47 8.02 -1.84 -23.45
C SER A 47 7.18 -3.11 -23.44
N CYS A 48 7.42 -3.95 -22.45
CA CYS A 48 6.75 -5.23 -22.32
C CYS A 48 5.78 -5.16 -21.14
N ASP A 49 4.48 -5.08 -21.43
CA ASP A 49 3.36 -5.34 -20.51
C ASP A 49 3.35 -6.81 -19.98
N THR A 50 4.40 -7.60 -20.25
CA THR A 50 4.62 -8.91 -19.64
C THR A 50 5.47 -8.72 -18.39
N GLY A 51 4.81 -8.59 -17.23
CA GLY A 51 5.47 -8.36 -15.95
C GLY A 51 6.54 -9.42 -15.63
N ILE A 52 7.61 -8.98 -14.99
CA ILE A 52 8.58 -9.85 -14.29
C ILE A 52 7.93 -10.22 -12.95
N GLY A 53 7.86 -11.51 -12.57
CA GLY A 53 7.29 -11.93 -11.28
C GLY A 53 7.97 -11.23 -10.09
N CYS A 54 7.26 -11.05 -8.97
CA CYS A 54 7.77 -10.36 -7.78
C CYS A 54 7.62 -11.27 -6.56
N ASN A 55 8.72 -11.81 -6.08
CA ASN A 55 8.69 -12.87 -5.08
C ASN A 55 8.12 -12.40 -3.72
N THR A 56 7.91 -13.34 -2.79
CA THR A 56 7.33 -13.03 -1.47
C THR A 56 8.20 -12.09 -0.62
N PHE A 57 9.52 -12.13 -0.78
CA PHE A 57 10.44 -11.25 -0.07
C PHE A 57 10.39 -9.83 -0.62
N GLU A 58 10.40 -9.68 -1.95
CA GLU A 58 10.27 -8.40 -2.65
C GLU A 58 8.92 -7.73 -2.36
N SER A 59 7.83 -8.51 -2.38
CA SER A 59 6.50 -7.98 -2.03
C SER A 59 6.42 -7.51 -0.57
N SER A 60 7.04 -8.24 0.36
CA SER A 60 7.21 -7.82 1.76
C SER A 60 8.03 -6.52 1.87
N ALA A 61 9.13 -6.42 1.12
CA ALA A 61 9.95 -5.22 1.06
C ALA A 61 9.16 -4.01 0.55
N ILE A 62 8.41 -4.15 -0.56
CA ILE A 62 7.56 -3.08 -1.11
C ILE A 62 6.51 -2.61 -0.10
N MET A 63 5.90 -3.54 0.65
CA MET A 63 4.96 -3.18 1.72
C MET A 63 5.64 -2.33 2.80
N ASN A 64 6.79 -2.77 3.30
CA ASN A 64 7.56 -2.04 4.32
C ASN A 64 8.04 -0.67 3.81
N LEU A 65 8.43 -0.56 2.54
CA LEU A 65 8.81 0.71 1.90
C LEU A 65 7.63 1.69 1.86
N ILE A 66 6.45 1.24 1.43
CA ILE A 66 5.25 2.07 1.38
C ILE A 66 4.78 2.44 2.79
N ASP A 67 4.87 1.53 3.76
CA ASP A 67 4.52 1.79 5.16
C ASP A 67 5.43 2.84 5.80
N ALA A 68 6.75 2.76 5.57
CA ALA A 68 7.70 3.78 6.02
C ALA A 68 7.39 5.16 5.42
N ARG A 69 7.02 5.21 4.13
CA ARG A 69 6.61 6.44 3.46
C ARG A 69 5.32 7.00 4.03
N ASP A 70 4.30 6.17 4.24
CA ASP A 70 3.01 6.61 4.78
C ASP A 70 3.18 7.17 6.21
N ALA A 71 4.04 6.53 7.02
CA ALA A 71 4.41 7.04 8.34
C ALA A 71 5.10 8.42 8.26
N TYR A 72 6.04 8.61 7.33
CA TYR A 72 6.67 9.90 7.07
C TYR A 72 5.68 10.97 6.62
N LEU A 73 4.73 10.64 5.74
CA LEU A 73 3.72 11.60 5.26
C LEU A 73 2.76 12.04 6.38
N ASP A 74 2.52 11.19 7.38
CA ASP A 74 1.73 11.55 8.56
C ASP A 74 2.55 12.35 9.58
N GLU A 75 3.83 12.02 9.78
CA GLU A 75 4.73 12.80 10.63
C GLU A 75 5.01 14.20 10.05
N ARG A 76 5.17 14.32 8.73
CA ARG A 76 5.38 15.60 8.02
C ARG A 76 4.26 16.62 8.27
N LYS A 77 3.03 16.16 8.51
CA LYS A 77 1.89 17.04 8.82
C LYS A 77 1.93 17.57 10.26
N THR A 78 2.70 16.94 11.15
CA THR A 78 2.64 17.16 12.60
C THR A 78 3.97 17.65 13.21
N SER A 79 5.11 17.34 12.59
CA SER A 79 6.45 17.60 13.11
C SER A 79 7.06 18.91 12.60
N SER A 80 7.82 19.60 13.45
CA SER A 80 8.65 20.75 13.09
C SER A 80 10.04 20.37 12.53
N ASN A 81 10.46 19.10 12.68
CA ASN A 81 11.79 18.61 12.30
C ASN A 81 11.78 17.79 11.01
N HIS A 82 11.51 18.45 9.87
CA HIS A 82 11.48 17.84 8.53
C HIS A 82 12.70 16.95 8.22
N HIS A 83 13.90 17.40 8.58
CA HIS A 83 15.15 16.67 8.31
C HIS A 83 15.26 15.34 9.08
N GLN A 84 14.73 15.29 10.31
CA GLN A 84 14.73 14.07 11.11
C GLN A 84 13.76 13.04 10.53
N ALA A 85 12.58 13.48 10.10
CA ALA A 85 11.59 12.63 9.44
C ALA A 85 12.13 12.05 8.12
N LEU A 86 12.81 12.86 7.30
CA LEU A 86 13.49 12.39 6.08
C LEU A 86 14.55 11.31 6.34
N ARG A 87 15.31 11.45 7.42
CA ARG A 87 16.29 10.43 7.82
C ARG A 87 15.64 9.15 8.31
N GLN A 88 14.58 9.25 9.10
CA GLN A 88 13.81 8.07 9.50
C GLN A 88 13.24 7.34 8.29
N LEU A 89 12.77 8.09 7.28
CA LEU A 89 12.32 7.52 6.02
C LEU A 89 13.44 6.78 5.27
N SER A 90 14.60 7.42 5.09
CA SER A 90 15.80 6.82 4.49
C SER A 90 16.20 5.51 5.18
N ARG A 91 16.24 5.52 6.52
CA ARG A 91 16.52 4.34 7.34
C ARG A 91 15.45 3.26 7.18
N GLY A 92 14.17 3.65 7.12
CA GLY A 92 13.06 2.75 6.84
C GLY A 92 13.23 2.04 5.49
N TYR A 93 13.67 2.77 4.47
CA TYR A 93 13.97 2.19 3.15
C TYR A 93 15.13 1.20 3.20
N ARG A 94 16.24 1.58 3.82
CA ARG A 94 17.38 0.67 4.02
C ARG A 94 17.01 -0.58 4.81
N LYS A 95 16.20 -0.44 5.87
CA LYS A 95 15.77 -1.58 6.70
C LYS A 95 14.93 -2.57 5.91
N ALA A 96 14.01 -2.07 5.08
CA ALA A 96 13.19 -2.92 4.21
C ALA A 96 14.05 -3.71 3.21
N LEU A 97 15.04 -3.06 2.58
CA LEU A 97 15.96 -3.73 1.65
C LEU A 97 16.90 -4.73 2.36
N ALA A 98 17.42 -4.36 3.53
CA ALA A 98 18.29 -5.23 4.33
C ALA A 98 17.57 -6.49 4.79
N ASN A 99 16.34 -6.36 5.30
CA ASN A 99 15.51 -7.50 5.67
C ASN A 99 15.20 -8.39 4.46
N CYS A 100 14.88 -7.79 3.31
CA CYS A 100 14.65 -8.53 2.06
C CYS A 100 15.87 -9.35 1.65
N LEU A 101 17.07 -8.73 1.69
CA LEU A 101 18.33 -9.40 1.37
C LEU A 101 18.62 -10.55 2.34
N HIS A 102 18.45 -10.31 3.64
CA HIS A 102 18.71 -11.32 4.67
C HIS A 102 17.77 -12.51 4.53
N ASP A 103 16.46 -12.27 4.47
CA ASP A 103 15.45 -13.32 4.37
C ASP A 103 15.61 -14.15 3.09
N TRP A 104 15.93 -13.49 1.96
CA TRP A 104 16.16 -14.17 0.69
C TRP A 104 17.47 -14.97 0.69
N THR A 105 18.56 -14.41 1.23
CA THR A 105 19.85 -15.14 1.33
C THR A 105 19.71 -16.39 2.20
N ASN A 106 19.07 -16.27 3.37
CA ASN A 106 18.81 -17.39 4.27
C ASN A 106 17.96 -18.50 3.61
N ASP A 107 16.94 -18.14 2.81
CA ASP A 107 16.12 -19.11 2.09
C ASP A 107 16.92 -19.84 0.99
N ILE A 108 17.85 -19.16 0.32
CA ILE A 108 18.77 -19.80 -0.63
C ILE A 108 19.68 -20.80 0.11
N GLU A 109 20.30 -20.38 1.23
CA GLU A 109 21.19 -21.22 2.03
C GLU A 109 20.47 -22.46 2.59
N GLN A 110 19.28 -22.30 3.16
CA GLN A 110 18.46 -23.43 3.64
C GLN A 110 18.08 -24.40 2.53
N ARG A 111 17.84 -23.91 1.30
CA ARG A 111 17.54 -24.77 0.15
C ARG A 111 18.78 -25.53 -0.32
N ASP A 112 19.96 -24.94 -0.21
CA ASP A 112 21.23 -25.57 -0.56
C ASP A 112 21.57 -26.72 0.40
N GLU A 113 21.32 -26.56 1.70
CA GLU A 113 21.52 -27.63 2.71
C GLU A 113 20.61 -28.85 2.48
N ILE A 114 19.43 -28.64 1.89
CA ILE A 114 18.38 -29.67 1.78
C ILE A 114 18.48 -30.48 0.47
N SER A 115 19.30 -30.11 -0.53
CA SER A 115 19.19 -30.73 -1.86
C SER A 115 20.49 -31.00 -2.65
N GLU A 116 20.74 -32.29 -2.90
CA GLU A 116 21.58 -32.80 -3.99
C GLU A 116 20.73 -32.91 -5.28
N GLU A 117 20.97 -32.09 -6.33
CA GLU A 117 20.91 -32.50 -7.76
C GLU A 117 20.99 -31.33 -8.78
N LYS A 118 21.55 -31.67 -9.96
CA LYS A 118 22.11 -30.82 -11.04
C LYS A 118 21.14 -29.96 -11.86
N THR A 119 19.83 -30.06 -11.69
CA THR A 119 18.85 -29.26 -12.47
C THR A 119 18.57 -27.87 -11.87
N LYS A 120 19.16 -27.54 -10.71
CA LYS A 120 19.04 -26.24 -10.03
C LYS A 120 20.07 -25.18 -10.45
N SER A 121 21.14 -25.52 -11.19
CA SER A 121 22.25 -24.58 -11.41
C SER A 121 21.87 -23.34 -12.23
N GLU A 122 21.00 -23.48 -13.25
CA GLU A 122 20.56 -22.35 -14.08
C GLU A 122 19.56 -21.43 -13.36
N LYS A 123 18.64 -21.98 -12.56
CA LYS A 123 17.73 -21.17 -11.72
C LYS A 123 18.47 -20.44 -10.60
N LYS A 124 19.42 -21.12 -9.96
CA LYS A 124 20.30 -20.53 -8.94
C LYS A 124 21.14 -19.39 -9.52
N GLY A 125 21.64 -19.55 -10.75
CA GLY A 125 22.39 -18.51 -11.45
C GLY A 125 21.59 -17.22 -11.66
N ASN A 126 20.31 -17.32 -12.07
CA ASN A 126 19.46 -16.15 -12.23
C ASN A 126 19.06 -15.51 -10.89
N GLU A 127 18.73 -16.31 -9.87
CA GLU A 127 18.40 -15.81 -8.52
C GLU A 127 19.59 -15.08 -7.87
N LEU A 128 20.82 -15.53 -8.12
CA LEU A 128 22.04 -14.84 -7.66
C LEU A 128 22.24 -13.49 -8.35
N VAL A 129 21.96 -13.38 -9.65
CA VAL A 129 22.05 -12.11 -10.39
C VAL A 129 21.02 -11.09 -9.86
N ASP A 130 19.79 -11.53 -9.57
CA ASP A 130 18.76 -10.68 -8.99
C ASP A 130 19.13 -10.24 -7.56
N LEU A 131 19.76 -11.12 -6.77
CA LEU A 131 20.26 -10.80 -5.43
C LEU A 131 21.42 -9.79 -5.48
N ASP A 132 22.33 -9.91 -6.44
CA ASP A 132 23.43 -8.97 -6.63
C ASP A 132 22.92 -7.59 -7.07
N LEU A 133 21.86 -7.54 -7.87
CA LEU A 133 21.18 -6.30 -8.23
C LEU A 133 20.53 -5.62 -7.01
N LEU A 134 19.94 -6.42 -6.12
CA LEU A 134 19.37 -5.95 -4.86
C LEU A 134 20.45 -5.44 -3.90
N ARG A 135 21.61 -6.13 -3.82
CA ARG A 135 22.79 -5.66 -3.08
C ARG A 135 23.30 -4.33 -3.60
N ALA A 136 23.41 -4.16 -4.92
CA ALA A 136 23.79 -2.88 -5.53
C ALA A 136 22.80 -1.77 -5.20
N THR A 137 21.50 -2.05 -5.26
CA THR A 137 20.43 -1.10 -4.88
C THR A 137 20.52 -0.69 -3.41
N TYR A 138 20.78 -1.66 -2.52
CA TYR A 138 20.98 -1.41 -1.09
C TYR A 138 22.24 -0.55 -0.85
N ALA A 139 23.35 -0.85 -1.54
CA ALA A 139 24.58 -0.06 -1.48
C ALA A 139 24.35 1.39 -1.92
N ILE A 140 23.71 1.62 -3.06
CA ILE A 140 23.44 2.97 -3.57
C ILE A 140 22.55 3.76 -2.62
N THR A 141 21.55 3.10 -2.02
CA THR A 141 20.67 3.73 -1.02
C THR A 141 21.45 4.13 0.23
N HIS A 142 22.35 3.26 0.72
CA HIS A 142 23.23 3.55 1.85
C HIS A 142 24.20 4.71 1.54
N LEU A 143 24.84 4.69 0.38
CA LEU A 143 25.75 5.74 -0.05
C LEU A 143 25.03 7.09 -0.19
N SER A 144 23.81 7.10 -0.72
CA SER A 144 22.97 8.29 -0.86
C SER A 144 22.62 8.89 0.52
N GLU A 145 22.31 8.06 1.52
CA GLU A 145 22.06 8.54 2.88
C GLU A 145 23.27 9.28 3.46
N ILE A 146 24.48 8.73 3.28
CA ILE A 146 25.72 9.29 3.83
C ILE A 146 26.06 10.63 3.16
N PHE A 147 26.09 10.67 1.82
CA PHE A 147 26.65 11.81 1.08
C PHE A 147 25.62 12.86 0.67
N LEU A 148 24.34 12.50 0.53
CA LEU A 148 23.29 13.43 0.06
C LEU A 148 22.38 13.90 1.20
N MET A 149 22.05 13.03 2.15
CA MET A 149 21.10 13.33 3.24
C MET A 149 21.78 13.87 4.51
N SER A 150 23.10 13.98 4.50
CA SER A 150 23.86 14.70 5.54
C SER A 150 23.63 16.21 5.39
N PRO A 151 23.24 16.93 6.47
CA PRO A 151 22.83 18.32 6.39
C PRO A 151 24.04 19.20 6.09
N SER A 152 24.45 19.35 4.84
CA SER A 152 25.54 20.24 4.44
C SER A 152 25.27 21.66 4.97
N GLY A 153 25.99 22.08 6.03
CA GLY A 153 25.90 23.44 6.53
C GLY A 153 26.88 24.36 5.80
N PRO A 154 26.78 25.69 5.96
CA PRO A 154 25.60 26.55 5.77
C PRO A 154 25.47 26.95 4.29
N GLN A 155 24.25 27.13 3.77
CA GLN A 155 24.10 27.91 2.54
C GLN A 155 24.55 29.34 2.83
N ASP A 156 25.54 29.83 2.07
CA ASP A 156 25.94 31.23 1.95
C ASP A 156 24.81 32.08 1.33
N HIS A 157 23.69 32.19 2.03
CA HIS A 157 22.68 33.20 1.76
C HIS A 157 22.78 34.28 2.83
N ASN A 158 23.41 35.39 2.43
CA ASN A 158 23.30 36.70 3.08
C ASN A 158 21.84 36.97 3.49
N GLY A 159 21.53 36.69 4.76
CA GLY A 159 20.21 36.89 5.34
C GLY A 159 20.38 37.06 6.84
N ILE A 160 20.38 38.30 7.28
CA ILE A 160 20.42 38.72 8.67
C ILE A 160 19.27 38.03 9.43
N ILE A 161 19.58 37.00 10.23
CA ILE A 161 18.77 36.59 11.37
C ILE A 161 19.72 36.30 12.53
N GLU A 162 20.10 37.37 13.23
CA GLU A 162 20.52 37.28 14.62
C GLU A 162 19.32 36.91 15.50
N ASN A 163 19.59 36.13 16.56
CA ASN A 163 18.76 35.91 17.74
C ASN A 163 17.47 35.07 17.59
N MET A 164 17.59 33.75 17.82
CA MET A 164 16.86 33.05 18.88
C MET A 164 17.60 31.77 19.28
N GLY A 165 18.08 31.72 20.52
CA GLY A 165 18.85 30.61 21.06
C GLY A 165 17.99 29.41 21.44
N TYR A 166 17.76 28.51 20.48
CA TYR A 166 17.42 27.09 20.69
C TYR A 166 17.86 26.31 19.44
N GLY A 167 18.97 25.55 19.51
CA GLY A 167 19.44 24.79 18.35
C GLY A 167 20.77 24.04 18.48
N TYR A 168 21.20 23.71 19.70
CA TYR A 168 22.49 23.03 19.91
C TYR A 168 22.48 21.51 19.61
N GLU A 169 21.33 20.91 19.29
CA GLU A 169 21.21 19.45 19.11
C GLU A 169 21.29 18.96 17.64
N ASN A 170 21.23 19.86 16.65
CA ASN A 170 21.19 19.46 15.22
C ASN A 170 22.54 19.58 14.48
N GLY A 171 23.61 20.01 15.14
CA GLY A 171 24.92 20.23 14.51
C GLY A 171 25.89 19.03 14.51
N ALA A 172 25.55 17.93 15.19
CA ALA A 172 26.48 16.83 15.45
C ALA A 172 26.82 15.96 14.21
N TRP A 173 26.06 16.09 13.12
CA TRP A 173 26.12 15.14 11.99
C TRP A 173 27.02 15.59 10.83
N ASN A 174 27.48 16.84 10.84
CA ASN A 174 28.55 17.32 9.94
C ASN A 174 29.94 17.18 10.55
N LEU A 175 30.02 16.54 11.71
CA LEU A 175 31.28 16.33 12.38
C LEU A 175 32.08 15.32 11.54
N PRO A 176 33.30 15.67 11.10
CA PRO A 176 34.01 14.87 10.10
C PRO A 176 34.18 13.41 10.53
N GLY A 177 34.31 13.15 11.84
CA GLY A 177 34.41 11.80 12.37
C GLY A 177 33.14 10.94 12.26
N ALA A 178 31.95 11.52 12.37
CA ALA A 178 30.69 10.77 12.20
C ALA A 178 30.51 10.32 10.75
N VAL A 179 30.81 11.19 9.80
CA VAL A 179 30.80 10.86 8.36
C VAL A 179 31.86 9.81 8.03
N THR A 180 33.07 9.91 8.62
CA THR A 180 34.09 8.86 8.49
C THR A 180 33.57 7.53 9.00
N ALA A 181 32.94 7.50 10.18
CA ALA A 181 32.38 6.27 10.77
C ALA A 181 31.32 5.64 9.86
N ASP A 182 30.38 6.43 9.33
CA ASP A 182 29.35 5.92 8.43
C ASP A 182 29.94 5.45 7.07
N THR A 183 30.99 6.12 6.58
CA THR A 183 31.70 5.69 5.35
C THR A 183 32.44 4.37 5.57
N VAL A 184 33.09 4.19 6.72
CA VAL A 184 33.75 2.92 7.09
C VAL A 184 32.72 1.80 7.17
N ARG A 185 31.58 2.02 7.83
CA ARG A 185 30.47 1.04 7.89
C ARG A 185 29.95 0.68 6.50
N TYR A 186 29.79 1.68 5.63
CA TYR A 186 29.40 1.44 4.24
C TYR A 186 30.41 0.53 3.51
N LEU A 187 31.71 0.82 3.63
CA LEU A 187 32.76 0.02 2.99
C LEU A 187 32.77 -1.41 3.54
N ARG A 188 32.72 -1.56 4.86
CA ARG A 188 32.63 -2.87 5.52
C ARG A 188 31.40 -3.67 5.16
N LYS A 189 30.24 -3.03 5.02
CA LYS A 189 29.00 -3.75 4.74
C LYS A 189 28.89 -4.21 3.29
N HIS A 190 29.33 -3.38 2.34
CA HIS A 190 29.02 -3.55 0.92
C HIS A 190 30.20 -4.00 0.07
N HIS A 191 31.43 -3.72 0.51
CA HIS A 191 32.64 -4.05 -0.24
C HIS A 191 33.49 -5.10 0.46
N PHE A 192 33.43 -5.16 1.79
CA PHE A 192 34.03 -6.25 2.55
C PHE A 192 32.95 -7.25 2.92
N GLY A 193 33.26 -8.51 2.74
CA GLY A 193 32.38 -9.59 3.16
C GLY A 193 32.59 -9.93 4.61
N ASP A 194 31.95 -11.02 5.03
CA ASP A 194 32.54 -11.82 6.09
C ASP A 194 33.84 -12.47 5.58
N ILE A 195 34.72 -12.93 6.48
CA ILE A 195 36.00 -13.51 6.06
C ILE A 195 35.84 -14.72 5.13
N TYR A 196 34.67 -15.36 5.24
CA TYR A 196 34.14 -16.42 4.38
C TYR A 196 34.03 -16.06 2.89
N ASN A 197 34.11 -14.78 2.52
CA ASN A 197 34.17 -14.35 1.12
C ASN A 197 35.60 -14.36 0.54
N LEU A 198 36.63 -14.33 1.40
CA LEU A 198 38.04 -14.44 1.01
C LEU A 198 38.58 -15.86 1.14
N PHE A 199 38.09 -16.61 2.13
CA PHE A 199 38.54 -17.96 2.44
C PHE A 199 37.35 -18.92 2.45
N ASP A 200 37.56 -20.15 1.98
CA ASP A 200 36.54 -21.20 2.04
C ASP A 200 36.08 -21.44 3.49
N SER A 201 34.77 -21.63 3.70
CA SER A 201 34.21 -21.80 5.06
C SER A 201 34.87 -22.91 5.86
N SER A 202 35.22 -24.02 5.20
CA SER A 202 35.94 -25.10 5.87
C SER A 202 37.31 -24.67 6.38
N VAL A 203 38.01 -23.78 5.67
CA VAL A 203 39.34 -23.29 6.08
C VAL A 203 39.20 -22.35 7.27
N VAL A 204 38.22 -21.45 7.25
CA VAL A 204 37.96 -20.52 8.37
C VAL A 204 37.63 -21.32 9.64
N ASP A 205 36.71 -22.27 9.55
CA ASP A 205 36.29 -23.08 10.69
C ASP A 205 37.44 -23.96 11.21
N GLU A 206 38.24 -24.55 10.31
CA GLU A 206 39.43 -25.32 10.67
C GLU A 206 40.45 -24.46 11.44
N MET A 207 40.68 -23.21 11.04
CA MET A 207 41.62 -22.29 11.72
C MET A 207 41.22 -22.01 13.18
N TYR A 208 39.93 -21.95 13.50
CA TYR A 208 39.45 -21.80 14.88
C TYR A 208 39.52 -23.11 15.68
N GLU A 209 39.33 -24.26 15.04
CA GLU A 209 39.38 -25.56 15.72
C GLU A 209 40.80 -26.07 15.99
N LEU A 210 41.78 -25.61 15.22
CA LEU A 210 43.15 -26.11 15.32
C LEU A 210 43.89 -25.70 16.57
N TRP A 211 44.79 -26.58 16.99
CA TRP A 211 45.63 -26.38 18.18
C TRP A 211 46.77 -25.37 17.97
N GLN A 212 47.31 -25.29 16.76
CA GLN A 212 48.44 -24.42 16.39
C GLN A 212 48.23 -23.86 14.98
N PRO A 213 47.24 -22.97 14.77
CA PRO A 213 46.89 -22.46 13.45
C PRO A 213 48.04 -21.66 12.81
N ASP A 214 48.90 -21.03 13.63
CA ASP A 214 50.11 -20.33 13.19
C ASP A 214 51.22 -21.24 12.63
N GLN A 215 51.04 -22.58 12.67
CA GLN A 215 52.05 -23.56 12.25
C GLN A 215 51.53 -24.57 11.21
N GLN A 216 50.30 -24.41 10.71
CA GLN A 216 49.57 -25.48 10.04
C GLN A 216 50.15 -25.89 8.68
N ASP A 217 50.82 -25.00 7.97
CA ASP A 217 51.53 -25.33 6.73
C ASP A 217 53.01 -25.04 6.90
N GLY A 218 53.89 -25.84 6.29
CA GLY A 218 55.36 -25.65 6.29
C GLY A 218 55.87 -24.28 5.80
N ASP A 219 54.95 -23.36 5.51
CA ASP A 219 55.11 -21.95 5.17
C ASP A 219 54.76 -20.99 6.35
N ASN A 220 55.02 -21.38 7.61
CA ASN A 220 54.86 -20.52 8.80
C ASN A 220 53.45 -19.92 9.02
N GLY A 221 52.39 -20.63 8.64
CA GLY A 221 51.01 -20.20 8.92
C GLY A 221 50.55 -18.96 8.14
N ASN A 222 50.96 -18.82 6.88
CA ASN A 222 50.60 -17.65 6.05
C ASN A 222 49.09 -17.38 6.00
N GLN A 223 48.24 -18.40 5.83
CA GLN A 223 46.78 -18.23 5.78
C GLN A 223 46.23 -17.63 7.08
N TYR A 224 46.73 -18.10 8.23
CA TYR A 224 46.38 -17.55 9.53
C TYR A 224 46.73 -16.06 9.62
N TRP A 225 47.94 -15.67 9.21
CA TRP A 225 48.37 -14.27 9.24
C TRP A 225 47.65 -13.41 8.20
N GLU A 226 47.33 -13.93 7.02
CA GLU A 226 46.51 -13.25 6.01
C GLU A 226 45.10 -12.97 6.52
N MET A 227 44.48 -13.90 7.26
CA MET A 227 43.17 -13.68 7.90
C MET A 227 43.23 -12.59 8.98
N VAL A 228 44.26 -12.63 9.83
CA VAL A 228 44.48 -11.58 10.85
C VAL A 228 44.69 -10.22 10.17
N GLU A 229 45.52 -10.16 9.12
CA GLU A 229 45.75 -8.94 8.36
C GLU A 229 44.46 -8.41 7.73
N ALA A 230 43.61 -9.27 7.14
CA ALA A 230 42.32 -8.88 6.58
C ALA A 230 41.41 -8.24 7.65
N TYR A 231 41.24 -8.88 8.81
CA TYR A 231 40.43 -8.32 9.90
C TYR A 231 40.96 -6.96 10.37
N VAL A 232 42.29 -6.81 10.50
CA VAL A 232 42.89 -5.54 10.92
C VAL A 232 42.74 -4.48 9.82
N MET A 233 42.90 -4.83 8.54
CA MET A 233 42.65 -3.92 7.41
C MET A 233 41.23 -3.37 7.41
N TRP A 234 40.24 -4.22 7.70
CA TRP A 234 38.84 -3.83 7.75
C TRP A 234 38.46 -3.14 9.06
N GLY A 235 39.28 -3.21 10.11
CA GLY A 235 38.99 -2.63 11.42
C GLY A 235 38.13 -3.51 12.32
N CYS A 236 38.01 -4.80 11.99
CA CYS A 236 37.35 -5.84 12.77
C CYS A 236 38.29 -6.36 13.87
N LEU A 237 38.70 -5.46 14.76
CA LEU A 237 39.76 -5.75 15.74
C LEU A 237 39.36 -6.76 16.82
N GLU A 238 38.06 -6.92 17.06
CA GLU A 238 37.54 -7.95 17.97
C GLU A 238 37.72 -9.34 17.37
N ASP A 239 37.36 -9.53 16.10
CA ASP A 239 37.52 -10.79 15.36
C ASP A 239 39.01 -11.09 15.13
N ALA A 240 39.82 -10.07 14.86
CA ALA A 240 41.28 -10.20 14.78
C ALA A 240 41.87 -10.71 16.11
N TRP A 241 41.39 -10.19 17.25
CA TRP A 241 41.84 -10.64 18.56
C TRP A 241 41.35 -12.06 18.87
N ASP A 242 40.11 -12.39 18.51
CA ASP A 242 39.57 -13.74 18.71
C ASP A 242 40.45 -14.78 18.01
N LEU A 243 40.80 -14.56 16.74
CA LEU A 243 41.73 -15.40 16.00
C LEU A 243 43.16 -15.38 16.57
N LEU A 244 43.66 -14.22 17.02
CA LEU A 244 44.98 -14.09 17.68
C LEU A 244 45.06 -14.82 19.02
N SER A 245 43.95 -14.94 19.75
CA SER A 245 43.89 -15.66 21.02
C SER A 245 44.13 -17.18 20.85
N HIS A 246 43.93 -17.70 19.64
CA HIS A 246 44.16 -19.10 19.28
C HIS A 246 45.63 -19.41 18.92
N HIS A 247 46.50 -18.40 18.89
CA HIS A 247 47.92 -18.58 18.58
C HIS A 247 48.57 -19.57 19.56
N SER A 248 49.42 -20.46 19.03
CA SER A 248 50.14 -21.50 19.80
C SER A 248 50.85 -20.98 21.07
N ILE A 249 51.40 -19.77 21.05
CA ILE A 249 52.12 -19.16 22.18
C ILE A 249 51.15 -18.71 23.28
N VAL A 250 50.00 -18.14 22.90
CA VAL A 250 48.95 -17.71 23.85
C VAL A 250 48.35 -18.91 24.56
N ARG A 251 48.02 -19.97 23.82
CA ARG A 251 47.46 -21.20 24.41
C ARG A 251 48.46 -21.90 25.34
N ARG A 252 49.73 -22.04 24.94
CA ARG A 252 50.78 -22.56 25.83
C ARG A 252 50.92 -21.76 27.11
N TYR A 253 50.77 -20.44 27.06
CA TYR A 253 50.77 -19.59 28.24
C TYR A 253 49.53 -19.82 29.12
N MET A 254 48.33 -19.94 28.54
CA MET A 254 47.11 -20.23 29.29
C MET A 254 47.15 -21.61 29.96
N GLU A 255 47.63 -22.65 29.27
CA GLU A 255 47.82 -24.00 29.81
C GLU A 255 48.81 -24.01 30.97
N LEU A 256 49.96 -23.35 30.81
CA LEU A 256 50.97 -23.23 31.86
C LEU A 256 50.40 -22.55 33.11
N ASN A 257 49.60 -21.49 32.95
CA ASN A 257 48.92 -20.82 34.07
C ASN A 257 47.86 -21.71 34.73
N GLN A 258 47.18 -22.56 33.96
CA GLN A 258 46.16 -23.48 34.47
C GLN A 258 46.81 -24.66 35.23
N GLU A 259 47.96 -25.15 34.78
CA GLU A 259 48.77 -26.20 35.42
C GLU A 259 49.50 -25.70 36.68
N LEU A 260 50.00 -24.45 36.67
CA LEU A 260 50.58 -23.78 37.85
C LEU A 260 49.58 -23.56 38.99
N GLY A 261 48.27 -23.59 38.69
CA GLY A 261 47.19 -23.47 39.68
C GLY A 261 46.85 -24.78 40.39
N THR A 262 47.28 -25.94 39.88
CA THR A 262 46.83 -27.26 40.37
C THR A 262 47.92 -28.15 40.95
N ASP A 263 49.20 -28.01 40.61
CA ASP A 263 50.28 -28.72 41.31
C ASP A 263 51.62 -27.99 41.21
N GLY A 264 52.28 -27.77 42.35
CA GLY A 264 53.55 -27.05 42.50
C GLY A 264 54.78 -27.78 41.94
N SER A 265 54.79 -28.08 40.65
CA SER A 265 55.94 -28.63 39.93
C SER A 265 56.99 -27.54 39.64
N PRO A 266 58.30 -27.80 39.88
CA PRO A 266 59.35 -26.86 39.55
C PRO A 266 59.63 -26.93 38.04
N PHE A 267 58.89 -26.15 37.26
CA PHE A 267 59.23 -25.91 35.87
C PHE A 267 60.51 -25.07 35.76
N ASN A 268 61.25 -25.28 34.68
CA ASN A 268 62.51 -24.60 34.35
C ASN A 268 62.31 -23.07 34.35
N ASP A 269 62.81 -22.36 35.39
CA ASP A 269 62.59 -20.93 35.66
C ASP A 269 62.72 -20.02 34.43
N TYR A 270 63.62 -20.38 33.50
CA TYR A 270 63.86 -19.65 32.27
C TYR A 270 62.70 -19.75 31.26
N GLN A 271 62.10 -20.93 31.11
CA GLN A 271 61.01 -21.17 30.17
C GLN A 271 59.69 -20.56 30.67
N THR A 272 59.45 -20.64 31.98
CA THR A 272 58.33 -20.00 32.67
C THR A 272 58.42 -18.47 32.56
N ALA A 273 59.61 -17.89 32.76
CA ALA A 273 59.83 -16.46 32.58
C ALA A 273 59.64 -16.01 31.12
N ALA A 274 60.18 -16.76 30.16
CA ALA A 274 60.04 -16.43 28.73
C ALA A 274 58.58 -16.49 28.23
N LEU A 275 57.78 -17.42 28.74
CA LEU A 275 56.34 -17.53 28.43
C LEU A 275 55.52 -16.45 29.15
N ALA A 276 55.90 -16.08 30.38
CA ALA A 276 55.27 -14.97 31.09
C ALA A 276 55.52 -13.62 30.39
N GLU A 277 56.70 -13.42 29.82
CA GLU A 277 57.01 -12.26 28.98
C GLU A 277 56.18 -12.25 27.69
N ASP A 278 55.98 -13.41 27.05
CA ASP A 278 55.12 -13.50 25.86
C ASP A 278 53.65 -13.23 26.20
N GLY A 279 53.17 -13.75 27.33
CA GLY A 279 51.84 -13.45 27.86
C GLY A 279 51.64 -11.97 28.17
N GLU A 280 52.67 -11.27 28.66
CA GLU A 280 52.68 -9.80 28.82
C GLU A 280 52.59 -9.09 27.45
N GLY A 281 53.32 -9.58 26.44
CA GLY A 281 53.27 -9.09 25.07
C GLY A 281 51.90 -9.22 24.42
N PHE A 282 51.26 -10.39 24.53
CA PHE A 282 49.92 -10.62 23.99
C PHE A 282 48.83 -9.86 24.76
N ARG A 283 48.96 -9.69 26.08
CA ARG A 283 48.07 -8.77 26.83
C ARG A 283 48.22 -7.32 26.38
N ALA A 284 49.43 -6.87 26.07
CA ALA A 284 49.65 -5.54 25.50
C ALA A 284 48.99 -5.42 24.11
N LEU A 285 49.11 -6.46 23.27
CA LEU A 285 48.46 -6.52 21.96
C LEU A 285 46.92 -6.50 22.07
N MET A 286 46.35 -7.32 22.96
CA MET A 286 44.92 -7.32 23.30
C MET A 286 44.45 -5.92 23.71
N SER A 287 45.21 -5.28 24.59
CA SER A 287 44.89 -3.94 25.10
C SER A 287 44.89 -2.91 23.97
N ILE A 288 45.84 -2.98 23.04
CA ILE A 288 45.89 -2.10 21.85
C ILE A 288 44.67 -2.32 20.96
N LEU A 289 44.35 -3.58 20.62
CA LEU A 289 43.26 -3.89 19.69
C LEU A 289 41.89 -3.53 20.28
N LEU A 290 41.63 -3.90 21.54
CA LEU A 290 40.34 -3.72 22.18
C LEU A 290 40.11 -2.31 22.77
N SER A 291 41.15 -1.47 22.86
CA SER A 291 41.00 -0.05 23.23
C SER A 291 41.06 0.90 22.04
N ALA A 292 41.18 0.38 20.81
CA ALA A 292 41.37 1.20 19.63
C ALA A 292 40.20 2.19 19.43
N PRO A 293 40.47 3.51 19.43
CA PRO A 293 39.46 4.53 19.22
C PRO A 293 39.22 4.69 17.71
N LEU A 294 38.64 3.68 17.07
CA LEU A 294 38.38 3.67 15.62
C LEU A 294 36.99 4.23 15.27
N PRO A 295 36.85 4.97 14.15
CA PRO A 295 35.54 5.36 13.64
C PRO A 295 34.79 4.14 13.10
N GLY A 296 33.49 4.02 13.38
CA GLY A 296 32.64 2.93 12.89
C GLY A 296 32.59 1.71 13.82
N SER A 297 33.23 1.72 14.98
CA SER A 297 33.38 0.58 15.92
C SER A 297 34.41 -0.48 15.48
N ARG A 298 34.64 -1.46 16.37
CA ARG A 298 35.68 -2.50 16.25
C ARG A 298 35.18 -3.84 15.69
N ASN A 299 33.93 -3.90 15.26
CA ASN A 299 33.28 -5.08 14.69
C ASN A 299 32.22 -4.70 13.65
N ASN A 300 31.65 -5.70 12.99
CA ASN A 300 30.62 -5.52 11.96
C ASN A 300 29.19 -5.43 12.53
N ALA A 301 29.00 -5.61 13.85
CA ALA A 301 27.69 -5.78 14.47
C ALA A 301 26.77 -4.55 14.35
N PHE A 302 27.34 -3.37 14.08
CA PHE A 302 26.62 -2.10 13.96
C PHE A 302 26.66 -1.52 12.54
N ASP A 303 27.18 -2.25 11.55
CA ASP A 303 27.41 -1.72 10.20
C ASP A 303 26.12 -1.50 9.40
N ASP A 304 25.04 -2.17 9.81
CA ASP A 304 23.71 -1.95 9.25
C ASP A 304 23.10 -0.61 9.69
N GLY A 305 23.63 0.02 10.75
CA GLY A 305 23.20 1.33 11.23
C GLY A 305 21.79 1.34 11.83
N PHE A 306 21.27 0.18 12.26
CA PHE A 306 20.02 0.05 13.00
C PHE A 306 20.31 -0.19 14.48
N ASP A 307 19.66 0.57 15.38
CA ASP A 307 19.69 0.26 16.82
C ASP A 307 19.05 -1.11 17.05
N THR A 308 19.85 -2.11 17.39
CA THR A 308 19.41 -3.49 17.66
C THR A 308 18.69 -3.64 19.01
N SER A 309 18.37 -2.53 19.70
CA SER A 309 17.76 -2.54 21.03
C SER A 309 16.33 -3.09 21.07
N GLU A 310 15.67 -3.29 19.93
CA GLU A 310 14.29 -3.83 19.91
C GLU A 310 14.22 -5.36 19.86
N ASN A 311 15.30 -6.11 19.59
CA ASN A 311 15.20 -7.56 19.32
C ASN A 311 16.20 -8.49 20.02
N LYS A 312 16.97 -8.03 21.00
CA LYS A 312 17.80 -8.93 21.83
C LYS A 312 17.20 -9.15 23.23
N ASN A 313 16.16 -10.01 23.29
CA ASN A 313 15.76 -10.71 24.52
C ASN A 313 16.53 -12.04 24.69
N GLY A 314 17.79 -12.09 24.23
CA GLY A 314 18.66 -13.26 24.37
C GLY A 314 20.07 -12.82 24.77
N ASP A 315 20.43 -13.12 26.02
CA ASP A 315 21.77 -13.16 26.63
C ASP A 315 22.96 -12.69 25.77
N SER A 316 23.07 -11.38 25.56
CA SER A 316 24.35 -10.80 25.15
C SER A 316 24.58 -9.45 25.82
N PHE A 317 25.37 -9.54 26.90
CA PHE A 317 26.21 -8.51 27.47
C PHE A 317 25.52 -7.22 27.96
N ASP A 318 25.24 -7.19 29.26
CA ASP A 318 24.96 -5.97 30.02
C ASP A 318 26.23 -5.07 29.99
N PRO A 319 26.20 -3.86 29.40
CA PRO A 319 27.36 -2.99 29.30
C PRO A 319 27.69 -2.26 30.62
N SER A 320 27.09 -2.65 31.74
CA SER A 320 27.41 -2.11 33.07
C SER A 320 28.62 -2.77 33.74
N GLU A 321 29.18 -3.85 33.19
CA GLU A 321 30.37 -4.52 33.72
C GLU A 321 31.52 -4.60 32.69
N THR A 322 32.36 -3.57 32.67
CA THR A 322 33.85 -3.63 32.52
C THR A 322 34.37 -2.21 32.27
N LYS A 323 34.51 -1.43 33.35
CA LYS A 323 35.40 -0.26 33.38
C LYS A 323 36.85 -0.72 33.41
N GLU A 324 37.30 -1.43 32.39
CA GLU A 324 38.72 -1.76 32.24
C GLU A 324 39.35 -0.74 31.29
N GLU A 325 40.07 0.22 31.87
CA GLU A 325 41.08 0.99 31.15
C GLU A 325 42.22 0.03 30.81
N LEU A 326 42.13 -0.61 29.65
CA LEU A 326 43.15 -1.55 29.14
C LEU A 326 44.47 -0.82 28.83
N ILE A 327 44.38 0.47 28.49
CA ILE A 327 45.52 1.39 28.35
C ILE A 327 45.24 2.61 29.22
N ASP A 328 46.24 3.03 30.01
CA ASP A 328 46.14 4.19 30.90
C ASP A 328 45.67 5.43 30.11
N GLY A 329 44.52 5.99 30.51
CA GLY A 329 43.90 7.15 29.87
C GLY A 329 43.07 6.87 28.60
N ILE A 330 42.90 5.61 28.15
CA ILE A 330 42.04 5.25 27.02
C ILE A 330 40.98 4.23 27.47
N PRO A 331 39.69 4.63 27.59
CA PRO A 331 38.63 3.69 27.90
C PRO A 331 38.35 2.76 26.72
N SER A 332 37.93 1.51 26.97
CA SER A 332 37.49 0.55 25.94
C SER A 332 36.32 1.05 25.07
N SER A 333 35.58 2.05 25.57
CA SER A 333 34.49 2.75 24.88
C SER A 333 34.95 3.97 24.06
N ALA A 334 36.26 4.23 23.94
CA ALA A 334 36.79 5.41 23.24
C ALA A 334 36.40 5.50 21.76
N TYR A 335 36.05 4.38 21.10
CA TYR A 335 35.49 4.40 19.74
C TYR A 335 34.18 5.21 19.66
N ARG A 336 33.40 5.29 20.74
CA ARG A 336 32.16 6.09 20.81
C ARG A 336 32.40 7.59 20.69
N LEU A 337 33.64 8.05 20.88
CA LEU A 337 34.01 9.44 20.62
C LEU A 337 33.83 9.82 19.15
N TRP A 338 33.77 8.84 18.24
CA TRP A 338 33.54 9.05 16.82
C TRP A 338 32.07 9.00 16.39
N GLU A 339 31.18 8.57 17.30
CA GLU A 339 29.78 8.28 16.97
C GLU A 339 28.86 9.48 17.23
N PRO A 340 27.93 9.79 16.31
CA PRO A 340 26.91 10.80 16.54
C PRO A 340 25.80 10.24 17.46
N ASN A 341 25.85 10.59 18.75
CA ASN A 341 24.82 10.28 19.76
C ASN A 341 24.47 8.79 19.91
N SER A 342 25.27 8.03 20.67
CA SER A 342 24.74 6.83 21.33
C SER A 342 23.77 7.28 22.43
N ALA A 343 22.46 7.25 22.15
CA ALA A 343 21.47 7.34 23.21
C ALA A 343 21.72 6.16 24.17
N ILE A 344 22.25 6.45 25.35
CA ILE A 344 22.23 5.50 26.46
C ILE A 344 20.75 5.22 26.70
N GLY A 345 20.36 3.95 26.51
CA GLY A 345 18.98 3.51 26.65
C GLY A 345 18.33 4.04 27.92
N ASN A 346 17.04 4.33 27.81
CA ASN A 346 16.13 4.68 28.90
C ASN A 346 16.25 3.66 30.04
N SER A 347 17.19 3.88 30.96
CA SER A 347 17.15 3.29 32.29
C SER A 347 16.59 4.37 33.23
N ASN A 348 15.40 4.11 33.75
CA ASN A 348 14.63 5.01 34.62
C ASN A 348 15.28 5.28 35.99
N ASN A 349 16.60 5.15 36.14
CA ASN A 349 17.30 5.46 37.39
C ASN A 349 18.44 6.45 37.16
N SER A 350 18.11 7.70 37.45
CA SER A 350 18.96 8.77 37.95
C SER A 350 20.41 8.37 38.31
N SER A 351 21.30 8.43 37.33
CA SER A 351 22.67 8.90 37.55
C SER A 351 23.14 9.56 36.25
N ARG A 352 23.65 10.79 36.36
CA ARG A 352 24.00 11.68 35.24
C ARG A 352 24.97 11.00 34.26
N GLY A 353 24.45 10.37 33.22
CA GLY A 353 25.18 10.07 32.00
C GLY A 353 25.26 11.36 31.19
N TYR A 354 26.44 11.96 31.09
CA TYR A 354 26.66 13.09 30.20
C TYR A 354 26.46 12.63 28.75
N TYR A 355 25.63 13.36 28.00
CA TYR A 355 25.64 13.34 26.55
C TYR A 355 27.08 13.56 26.08
N VAL A 356 27.71 12.54 25.48
CA VAL A 356 29.03 12.71 24.88
C VAL A 356 28.80 13.42 23.55
N ASN A 357 28.80 14.75 23.58
CA ASN A 357 28.92 15.54 22.38
C ASN A 357 30.25 15.15 21.71
N PHE A 358 30.22 14.73 20.45
CA PHE A 358 31.43 14.49 19.67
C PHE A 358 32.31 15.74 19.73
N GLU A 359 33.50 15.61 20.30
CA GLU A 359 34.54 16.64 20.29
C GLU A 359 35.69 16.18 19.37
N PRO A 360 35.84 16.76 18.16
CA PRO A 360 36.82 16.28 17.18
C PRO A 360 38.25 16.33 17.70
N ASN A 361 38.56 17.32 18.54
CA ASN A 361 39.89 17.49 19.12
C ASN A 361 40.19 16.39 20.15
N SER A 362 39.19 16.02 20.96
CA SER A 362 39.30 14.98 21.99
C SER A 362 39.44 13.60 21.35
N ALA A 363 38.62 13.30 20.34
CA ALA A 363 38.72 12.05 19.57
C ALA A 363 40.09 11.91 18.87
N HIS A 364 40.58 12.99 18.26
CA HIS A 364 41.89 13.00 17.58
C HIS A 364 43.06 12.87 18.57
N GLN A 365 42.99 13.50 19.75
CA GLN A 365 44.00 13.36 20.79
C GLN A 365 44.07 11.93 21.32
N VAL A 366 42.93 11.30 21.58
CA VAL A 366 42.87 9.91 22.04
C VAL A 366 43.41 8.95 20.98
N HIS A 367 43.09 9.16 19.70
CA HIS A 367 43.66 8.38 18.59
C HIS A 367 45.17 8.55 18.44
N ALA A 368 45.67 9.79 18.55
CA ALA A 368 47.11 10.05 18.52
C ALA A 368 47.84 9.41 19.72
N HIS A 369 47.25 9.47 20.91
CA HIS A 369 47.77 8.81 22.11
C HIS A 369 47.79 7.30 21.96
N TRP A 370 46.72 6.70 21.42
CA TRP A 370 46.65 5.27 21.11
C TRP A 370 47.76 4.84 20.15
N LYS A 371 47.98 5.59 19.06
CA LYS A 371 49.10 5.32 18.13
C LYS A 371 50.47 5.39 18.81
N GLN A 372 50.67 6.40 19.65
CA GLN A 372 51.92 6.53 20.39
C GLN A 372 52.13 5.36 21.37
N ALA A 373 51.04 4.83 21.93
CA ALA A 373 51.09 3.68 22.83
C ALA A 373 51.69 2.44 22.12
N ILE A 374 51.31 2.19 20.85
CA ILE A 374 51.79 1.07 20.04
C ILE A 374 53.33 1.01 19.98
N ASP A 375 53.99 2.16 19.76
CA ASP A 375 55.46 2.23 19.68
C ASP A 375 56.14 2.32 21.04
N SER A 376 55.42 2.72 22.08
CA SER A 376 55.98 2.97 23.41
C SER A 376 56.07 1.72 24.30
N LEU A 377 55.19 0.73 24.09
CA LEU A 377 55.06 -0.44 24.95
C LEU A 377 56.25 -1.41 24.84
N PRO A 378 57.06 -1.61 25.90
CA PRO A 378 58.24 -2.46 25.85
C PRO A 378 57.93 -3.96 25.66
N ALA A 379 56.79 -4.43 26.18
CA ALA A 379 56.35 -5.81 26.03
C ALA A 379 56.04 -6.14 24.56
N LEU A 380 55.43 -5.20 23.83
CA LEU A 380 55.14 -5.34 22.40
C LEU A 380 56.43 -5.41 21.57
N LYS A 381 57.47 -4.63 21.93
CA LYS A 381 58.79 -4.69 21.26
C LYS A 381 59.47 -6.04 21.38
N ARG A 382 59.32 -6.70 22.54
CA ARG A 382 59.85 -8.06 22.76
C ARG A 382 59.08 -9.08 21.91
N LEU A 383 57.75 -8.97 21.85
CA LEU A 383 56.90 -9.84 21.05
C LEU A 383 57.23 -9.73 19.54
N ARG A 384 57.46 -8.51 19.03
CA ARG A 384 57.88 -8.26 17.63
C ARG A 384 59.15 -9.00 17.23
N GLN A 385 60.12 -9.14 18.14
CA GLN A 385 61.35 -9.87 17.85
C GLN A 385 61.12 -11.38 17.70
N ARG A 386 60.07 -11.92 18.32
CA ARG A 386 59.73 -13.33 18.28
C ARG A 386 58.75 -13.67 17.15
N ILE A 387 57.84 -12.75 16.81
CA ILE A 387 56.84 -12.91 15.75
C ILE A 387 57.00 -11.74 14.76
N PRO A 388 57.87 -11.87 13.74
CA PRO A 388 58.12 -10.81 12.76
C PRO A 388 56.86 -10.39 11.97
N GLN A 389 55.91 -11.29 11.79
CA GLN A 389 54.64 -11.01 11.10
C GLN A 389 53.83 -9.88 11.76
N LEU A 390 54.00 -9.69 13.08
CA LEU A 390 53.37 -8.57 13.79
C LEU A 390 53.88 -7.20 13.33
N ASP A 391 55.09 -7.10 12.75
CA ASP A 391 55.59 -5.81 12.27
C ASP A 391 54.68 -5.21 11.19
N LYS A 392 54.10 -6.05 10.31
CA LYS A 392 53.18 -5.60 9.26
C LYS A 392 51.84 -5.14 9.85
N ILE A 393 51.27 -5.89 10.79
CA ILE A 393 50.04 -5.53 11.50
C ILE A 393 50.21 -4.21 12.29
N LEU A 394 51.31 -4.07 13.03
CA LEU A 394 51.58 -2.86 13.82
C LEU A 394 51.89 -1.64 12.91
N ALA A 395 52.57 -1.85 11.78
CA ALA A 395 52.75 -0.81 10.76
C ALA A 395 51.39 -0.35 10.20
N LEU A 396 50.45 -1.28 9.98
CA LEU A 396 49.10 -0.96 9.54
C LEU A 396 48.34 -0.12 10.57
N LEU A 397 48.32 -0.55 11.84
CA LEU A 397 47.63 0.16 12.94
C LEU A 397 48.17 1.59 13.16
N THR A 398 49.47 1.81 12.94
CA THR A 398 50.09 3.15 13.02
C THR A 398 49.83 4.00 11.78
N GLY A 399 49.28 3.43 10.71
CA GLY A 399 48.96 4.10 9.44
C GLY A 399 50.16 4.20 8.47
N ASN A 400 51.17 3.34 8.61
CA ASN A 400 52.30 3.26 7.70
C ASN A 400 52.08 2.19 6.62
N PHE A 401 51.67 2.62 5.43
CA PHE A 401 51.29 1.73 4.33
C PHE A 401 52.38 1.53 3.26
N ARG A 402 53.67 1.74 3.59
CA ARG A 402 54.76 1.66 2.59
C ARG A 402 54.98 0.25 2.03
N ASP A 403 54.84 -0.75 2.89
CA ASP A 403 55.14 -2.15 2.60
C ASP A 403 53.87 -3.02 2.65
N ILE A 404 52.70 -2.41 2.40
CA ILE A 404 51.40 -3.06 2.48
C ILE A 404 50.75 -3.00 1.10
N GLU A 405 50.43 -4.17 0.56
CA GLU A 405 49.69 -4.32 -0.68
C GLU A 405 48.19 -4.38 -0.36
N PHE A 406 47.40 -3.61 -1.09
CA PHE A 406 45.94 -3.60 -0.97
C PHE A 406 45.33 -4.20 -2.23
N ASN A 407 44.30 -5.01 -2.07
CA ASN A 407 43.63 -5.70 -3.19
C ASN A 407 42.71 -4.77 -3.97
N SER A 408 42.24 -3.67 -3.34
CA SER A 408 41.31 -2.73 -3.94
C SER A 408 41.47 -1.31 -3.40
N TRP A 409 40.95 -0.33 -4.13
CA TRP A 409 40.94 1.06 -3.66
C TRP A 409 40.03 1.23 -2.44
N GLN A 410 38.95 0.44 -2.33
CA GLN A 410 38.03 0.44 -1.21
C GLN A 410 38.75 0.01 0.07
N GLU A 411 39.56 -1.05 -0.01
CA GLU A 411 40.34 -1.58 1.12
C GLU A 411 41.40 -0.58 1.60
N GLU A 412 42.16 0.01 0.67
CA GLU A 412 43.12 1.07 1.01
C GLU A 412 42.39 2.26 1.64
N MET A 413 41.24 2.67 1.08
CA MET A 413 40.44 3.77 1.62
C MET A 413 39.94 3.47 3.03
N CYS A 414 39.44 2.27 3.31
CA CYS A 414 38.99 1.88 4.64
C CYS A 414 40.13 1.97 5.66
N ALA A 415 41.29 1.38 5.34
CA ALA A 415 42.48 1.43 6.19
C ALA A 415 42.97 2.87 6.40
N GLU A 416 42.91 3.73 5.36
CA GLU A 416 43.26 5.13 5.49
C GLU A 416 42.31 5.89 6.43
N LEU A 417 41.00 5.64 6.33
CA LEU A 417 39.99 6.27 7.19
C LEU A 417 40.10 5.79 8.64
N LEU A 418 40.42 4.52 8.87
CA LEU A 418 40.57 3.96 10.21
C LEU A 418 41.86 4.42 10.89
N TYR A 419 42.99 4.24 10.20
CA TYR A 419 44.30 4.35 10.83
C TYR A 419 45.01 5.64 10.47
N LYS A 420 44.88 6.18 9.26
CA LYS A 420 45.71 7.32 8.83
C LYS A 420 45.06 8.68 9.04
N ILE A 421 43.80 8.84 8.62
CA ILE A 421 43.07 10.12 8.61
C ILE A 421 41.60 9.92 9.05
N PRO A 422 41.35 9.66 10.35
CA PRO A 422 39.98 9.42 10.85
C PRO A 422 39.09 10.67 10.90
N ASN A 423 39.67 11.86 10.80
CA ASN A 423 38.95 13.15 10.87
C ASN A 423 38.93 13.85 9.51
N ILE A 424 38.45 13.17 8.47
CA ILE A 424 38.35 13.72 7.11
C ILE A 424 36.99 14.40 6.90
N LYS A 425 37.00 15.61 6.34
CA LYS A 425 35.75 16.32 5.99
C LYS A 425 35.04 15.61 4.84
N LEU A 426 33.70 15.60 4.86
CA LEU A 426 32.84 15.00 3.81
C LEU A 426 33.32 15.34 2.38
N MET A 427 33.58 16.63 2.12
CA MET A 427 34.03 17.14 0.80
C MET A 427 35.43 16.70 0.35
N ASN A 428 36.21 16.06 1.24
CA ASN A 428 37.55 15.55 0.94
C ASN A 428 37.55 14.03 0.75
N ILE A 429 36.50 13.32 1.20
CA ILE A 429 36.38 11.86 1.11
C ILE A 429 36.31 11.45 -0.37
N ASN A 430 35.45 12.11 -1.16
CA ASN A 430 35.33 11.90 -2.59
C ASN A 430 36.63 12.22 -3.37
N VAL A 431 37.37 13.27 -2.98
CA VAL A 431 38.67 13.61 -3.59
C VAL A 431 39.69 12.52 -3.31
N ARG A 432 39.69 11.98 -2.08
CA ARG A 432 40.60 10.92 -1.70
C ARG A 432 40.26 9.60 -2.39
N ALA A 433 38.98 9.24 -2.45
CA ALA A 433 38.49 8.09 -3.20
C ALA A 433 38.91 8.17 -4.67
N ALA A 434 38.73 9.32 -5.33
CA ALA A 434 39.12 9.50 -6.73
C ALA A 434 40.63 9.29 -6.97
N ALA A 435 41.48 9.75 -6.04
CA ALA A 435 42.93 9.52 -6.13
C ALA A 435 43.31 8.04 -5.96
N LEU A 436 42.58 7.30 -5.12
CA LEU A 436 42.79 5.86 -4.91
C LEU A 436 42.26 5.04 -6.09
N VAL A 437 41.10 5.38 -6.64
CA VAL A 437 40.55 4.76 -7.86
C VAL A 437 41.53 4.91 -9.02
N GLN A 438 42.16 6.09 -9.19
CA GLN A 438 43.19 6.29 -10.22
C GLN A 438 44.45 5.46 -9.97
N LYS A 439 44.82 5.22 -8.71
CA LYS A 439 45.98 4.40 -8.33
C LYS A 439 45.76 2.92 -8.63
N HIS A 440 44.54 2.43 -8.44
CA HIS A 440 44.13 1.03 -8.61
C HIS A 440 43.41 0.76 -9.94
N ALA A 441 43.40 1.73 -10.85
CA ALA A 441 42.82 1.61 -12.18
C ALA A 441 43.58 0.55 -12.99
N ASN A 442 43.07 -0.67 -13.02
CA ASN A 442 43.48 -1.70 -13.97
C ASN A 442 42.59 -1.58 -15.22
N ASP A 443 43.14 -1.82 -16.43
CA ASP A 443 42.58 -1.57 -17.78
C ASP A 443 41.19 -2.21 -18.14
N THR A 444 40.36 -2.65 -17.19
CA THR A 444 39.02 -3.19 -17.48
C THR A 444 37.93 -2.10 -17.46
N GLU A 445 37.40 -1.78 -18.65
CA GLU A 445 36.38 -0.73 -18.87
C GLU A 445 35.11 -0.87 -18.01
N GLU A 446 34.70 -2.10 -17.65
CA GLU A 446 33.46 -2.35 -16.88
C GLU A 446 33.57 -1.97 -15.39
N LYS A 447 34.72 -2.24 -14.73
CA LYS A 447 34.93 -1.86 -13.32
C LYS A 447 34.95 -0.34 -13.14
N HIS A 448 35.44 0.37 -14.16
CA HIS A 448 35.48 1.82 -14.16
C HIS A 448 34.09 2.48 -14.14
N SER A 449 33.06 1.85 -14.70
CA SER A 449 31.71 2.42 -14.77
C SER A 449 31.03 2.53 -13.40
N ILE A 450 31.10 1.47 -12.58
CA ILE A 450 30.50 1.45 -11.23
C ILE A 450 31.29 2.34 -10.27
N ASP A 451 32.63 2.31 -10.35
CA ASP A 451 33.48 3.16 -9.53
C ASP A 451 33.26 4.66 -9.85
N GLU A 452 33.13 5.02 -11.14
CA GLU A 452 32.81 6.39 -11.55
C GLU A 452 31.43 6.83 -11.05
N MET A 453 30.44 5.95 -11.12
CA MET A 453 29.11 6.18 -10.57
C MET A 453 29.15 6.44 -9.06
N MET A 454 29.82 5.58 -8.28
CA MET A 454 30.00 5.77 -6.84
C MET A 454 30.69 7.10 -6.51
N LEU A 455 31.76 7.45 -7.24
CA LEU A 455 32.45 8.72 -7.09
C LEU A 455 31.54 9.92 -7.36
N ASN A 456 30.66 9.83 -8.37
CA ASN A 456 29.71 10.89 -8.68
C ASN A 456 28.64 11.05 -7.60
N ILE A 457 28.18 9.95 -6.98
CA ILE A 457 27.29 10.00 -5.82
C ILE A 457 28.01 10.64 -4.62
N MET A 458 29.25 10.23 -4.34
CA MET A 458 30.07 10.82 -3.27
C MET A 458 30.37 12.31 -3.49
N ARG A 459 30.38 12.79 -4.74
CA ARG A 459 30.51 14.22 -5.10
C ARG A 459 29.23 15.02 -4.84
N GLY A 460 28.12 14.38 -4.49
CA GLY A 460 26.84 15.03 -4.23
C GLY A 460 25.90 15.09 -5.44
N ASN A 461 26.13 14.30 -6.50
CA ASN A 461 25.27 14.31 -7.67
C ASN A 461 24.06 13.38 -7.48
N ALA A 462 22.94 13.94 -7.02
CA ALA A 462 21.68 13.22 -6.83
C ALA A 462 21.09 12.63 -8.13
N GLY A 463 21.37 13.23 -9.30
CA GLY A 463 20.86 12.71 -10.58
C GLY A 463 21.50 11.40 -11.01
N GLU A 464 22.79 11.19 -10.69
CA GLU A 464 23.47 9.92 -10.99
C GLU A 464 22.95 8.77 -10.13
N VAL A 465 22.43 9.03 -8.93
CA VAL A 465 21.73 8.01 -8.11
C VAL A 465 20.51 7.47 -8.84
N LEU A 466 19.67 8.34 -9.41
CA LEU A 466 18.48 7.92 -10.13
C LEU A 466 18.82 7.17 -11.42
N LYS A 467 19.83 7.65 -12.15
CA LYS A 467 20.32 6.99 -13.36
C LYS A 467 20.90 5.61 -13.06
N ALA A 468 21.63 5.49 -11.95
CA ALA A 468 22.15 4.22 -11.45
C ALA A 468 21.01 3.24 -11.17
N LEU A 469 20.05 3.61 -10.32
CA LEU A 469 18.93 2.73 -9.97
C LEU A 469 18.04 2.38 -11.16
N HIS A 470 17.82 3.32 -12.08
CA HIS A 470 17.11 3.04 -13.32
C HIS A 470 17.87 2.02 -14.18
N GLY A 471 19.20 2.11 -14.25
CA GLY A 471 20.08 1.14 -14.91
C GLY A 471 20.08 -0.23 -14.23
N PHE A 472 19.99 -0.27 -12.89
CA PHE A 472 19.90 -1.50 -12.09
C PHE A 472 18.46 -2.06 -12.00
N GLY A 473 17.65 -1.88 -13.05
CA GLY A 473 16.33 -2.50 -13.14
C GLY A 473 15.15 -1.58 -12.81
N GLY A 474 15.36 -0.32 -12.42
CA GLY A 474 14.25 0.63 -12.26
C GLY A 474 13.42 0.83 -13.55
N GLY A 475 14.05 0.65 -14.72
CA GLY A 475 13.37 0.68 -16.03
C GLY A 475 12.95 -0.69 -16.59
N SER A 476 13.20 -1.81 -15.90
CA SER A 476 12.98 -3.16 -16.45
C SER A 476 11.53 -3.66 -16.33
N GLY A 477 10.68 -2.92 -15.61
CA GLY A 477 9.32 -3.36 -15.27
C GLY A 477 9.24 -4.25 -14.02
N ALA A 478 10.36 -4.49 -13.33
CA ALA A 478 10.39 -5.15 -12.04
C ALA A 478 9.84 -4.24 -10.93
N ALA A 479 9.00 -4.77 -10.05
CA ALA A 479 8.30 -3.96 -9.05
C ALA A 479 9.23 -3.30 -8.02
N LEU A 480 10.11 -4.07 -7.35
CA LEU A 480 10.94 -3.53 -6.26
C LEU A 480 11.93 -2.45 -6.74
N PRO A 481 12.72 -2.64 -7.80
CA PRO A 481 13.63 -1.60 -8.30
C PRO A 481 12.91 -0.34 -8.80
N ALA A 482 11.77 -0.51 -9.48
CA ALA A 482 10.97 0.63 -9.96
C ALA A 482 10.40 1.46 -8.79
N VAL A 483 9.86 0.77 -7.77
CA VAL A 483 9.37 1.41 -6.54
C VAL A 483 10.50 2.13 -5.82
N MET A 484 11.65 1.48 -5.63
CA MET A 484 12.79 2.11 -4.96
C MET A 484 13.28 3.35 -5.70
N THR A 485 13.37 3.30 -7.04
CA THR A 485 13.76 4.45 -7.86
C THR A 485 12.78 5.62 -7.70
N SER A 486 11.46 5.34 -7.73
CA SER A 486 10.43 6.36 -7.53
C SER A 486 10.45 6.95 -6.12
N LEU A 487 10.60 6.11 -5.09
CA LEU A 487 10.59 6.54 -3.70
C LEU A 487 11.86 7.33 -3.34
N LEU A 488 13.02 6.94 -3.90
CA LEU A 488 14.26 7.69 -3.70
C LEU A 488 14.23 9.03 -4.42
N SER A 489 13.65 9.09 -5.63
CA SER A 489 13.40 10.36 -6.33
C SER A 489 12.54 11.30 -5.47
N GLN A 490 11.48 10.77 -4.84
CA GLN A 490 10.65 11.53 -3.90
C GLN A 490 11.44 11.99 -2.67
N LEU A 491 12.24 11.12 -2.05
CA LEU A 491 13.07 11.46 -0.89
C LEU A 491 14.06 12.59 -1.22
N LEU A 492 14.76 12.49 -2.35
CA LEU A 492 15.74 13.48 -2.80
C LEU A 492 15.07 14.81 -3.20
N SER A 493 13.87 14.76 -3.77
CA SER A 493 13.06 15.95 -4.05
C SER A 493 12.61 16.64 -2.76
N ASP A 494 12.11 15.89 -1.78
CA ASP A 494 11.70 16.44 -0.48
C ASP A 494 12.90 16.96 0.34
N ALA A 495 14.12 16.49 0.06
CA ALA A 495 15.37 17.01 0.59
C ALA A 495 15.90 18.25 -0.16
N ASN A 496 15.19 18.74 -1.19
CA ASN A 496 15.57 19.85 -2.07
C ASN A 496 16.91 19.63 -2.83
N LEU A 497 17.24 18.38 -3.14
CA LEU A 497 18.43 18.04 -3.93
C LEU A 497 18.14 17.93 -5.43
N LEU A 498 16.86 17.75 -5.79
CA LEU A 498 16.36 17.73 -7.16
C LEU A 498 15.37 18.88 -7.33
N ASN A 499 15.48 19.58 -8.46
CA ASN A 499 14.66 20.77 -8.74
C ASN A 499 13.25 20.44 -9.25
N ASP A 500 13.02 19.20 -9.70
CA ASP A 500 11.72 18.76 -10.19
C ASP A 500 11.03 17.86 -9.15
N PRO A 501 9.83 18.26 -8.64
CA PRO A 501 9.09 17.46 -7.70
C PRO A 501 8.50 16.26 -8.44
N THR A 502 9.04 15.06 -8.18
CA THR A 502 8.55 13.76 -8.66
C THR A 502 8.48 13.64 -10.20
N ASP A 503 9.44 12.92 -10.78
CA ASP A 503 9.30 12.41 -12.15
C ASP A 503 8.02 11.55 -12.20
N THR A 504 6.94 12.17 -12.68
CA THR A 504 5.60 11.57 -12.74
C THR A 504 5.64 10.24 -13.51
N GLU A 505 6.54 10.14 -14.48
CA GLU A 505 6.80 8.91 -15.24
C GLU A 505 7.39 7.79 -14.39
N LEU A 506 8.30 8.08 -13.44
CA LEU A 506 8.84 7.07 -12.53
C LEU A 506 7.76 6.56 -11.56
N LEU A 507 6.90 7.45 -11.08
CA LEU A 507 5.81 7.09 -10.17
C LEU A 507 4.74 6.23 -10.87
N ILE A 508 4.33 6.63 -12.07
CA ILE A 508 3.38 5.87 -12.91
C ILE A 508 4.00 4.53 -13.32
N GLY A 509 5.28 4.54 -13.73
CA GLY A 509 6.05 3.34 -14.05
C GLY A 509 6.08 2.36 -12.88
N ALA A 510 6.43 2.83 -11.68
CA ALA A 510 6.44 2.01 -10.46
C ALA A 510 5.06 1.42 -10.14
N SER A 511 3.99 2.21 -10.26
CA SER A 511 2.61 1.73 -10.09
C SER A 511 2.26 0.63 -11.09
N SER A 512 2.64 0.79 -12.35
CA SER A 512 2.43 -0.23 -13.40
C SER A 512 3.22 -1.50 -13.10
N SER A 513 4.51 -1.37 -12.75
CA SER A 513 5.39 -2.49 -12.40
C SER A 513 4.86 -3.29 -11.22
N ILE A 514 4.38 -2.63 -10.14
CA ILE A 514 3.73 -3.33 -9.01
C ILE A 514 2.56 -4.18 -9.50
N ARG A 515 1.67 -3.59 -10.31
CA ARG A 515 0.47 -4.27 -10.81
C ARG A 515 0.85 -5.46 -11.68
N SER A 516 1.75 -5.28 -12.64
CA SER A 516 2.14 -6.34 -13.57
C SER A 516 2.90 -7.46 -12.87
N SER A 517 3.84 -7.15 -11.98
CA SER A 517 4.66 -8.17 -11.32
C SER A 517 3.87 -9.03 -10.34
N LEU A 518 3.02 -8.41 -9.51
CA LEU A 518 2.18 -9.17 -8.57
C LEU A 518 1.01 -9.87 -9.27
N ALA A 519 0.59 -9.39 -10.44
CA ALA A 519 -0.37 -10.08 -11.28
C ALA A 519 0.16 -11.44 -11.78
N VAL A 520 1.44 -11.53 -12.14
CA VAL A 520 2.07 -12.78 -12.58
C VAL A 520 2.02 -13.85 -11.48
N GLU A 521 2.08 -13.44 -10.21
CA GLU A 521 2.01 -14.35 -9.06
C GLU A 521 0.57 -14.63 -8.55
N ASN A 522 -0.46 -14.19 -9.29
CA ASN A 522 -1.87 -14.23 -8.88
C ASN A 522 -2.22 -13.35 -7.66
N HIS A 523 -1.35 -12.42 -7.28
CA HIS A 523 -1.54 -11.45 -6.19
C HIS A 523 -2.08 -10.09 -6.70
N HIS A 524 -3.01 -10.11 -7.67
CA HIS A 524 -3.61 -8.91 -8.26
C HIS A 524 -4.19 -7.93 -7.22
N ASP A 525 -4.86 -8.46 -6.20
CA ASP A 525 -5.54 -7.69 -5.16
C ASP A 525 -4.55 -6.86 -4.31
N LEU A 526 -3.38 -7.47 -4.00
CA LEU A 526 -2.30 -6.79 -3.30
C LEU A 526 -1.64 -5.74 -4.20
N GLY A 527 -1.37 -6.09 -5.46
CA GLY A 527 -0.75 -5.18 -6.43
C GLY A 527 -1.58 -3.91 -6.65
N THR A 528 -2.89 -4.04 -6.85
CA THR A 528 -3.79 -2.87 -6.99
C THR A 528 -3.79 -2.02 -5.72
N ARG A 529 -3.84 -2.63 -4.53
CA ARG A 529 -3.79 -1.88 -3.27
C ARG A 529 -2.50 -1.09 -3.10
N LEU A 530 -1.35 -1.69 -3.39
CA LEU A 530 -0.05 -1.02 -3.26
C LEU A 530 0.12 0.08 -4.31
N ALA A 531 -0.32 -0.15 -5.55
CA ALA A 531 -0.36 0.87 -6.60
C ALA A 531 -1.24 2.07 -6.21
N VAL A 532 -2.45 1.82 -5.69
CA VAL A 532 -3.34 2.87 -5.19
C VAL A 532 -2.67 3.63 -4.04
N ARG A 533 -2.10 2.93 -3.04
CA ARG A 533 -1.36 3.59 -1.95
C ARG A 533 -0.21 4.42 -2.48
N LEU A 534 0.53 3.95 -3.48
CA LEU A 534 1.67 4.66 -4.08
C LEU A 534 1.23 5.98 -4.71
N LEU A 535 0.15 5.97 -5.52
CA LEU A 535 -0.32 7.14 -6.28
C LEU A 535 -1.14 8.14 -5.43
N LEU A 536 -1.92 7.66 -4.46
CA LEU A 536 -2.91 8.47 -3.72
C LEU A 536 -2.35 9.78 -3.12
N PRO A 537 -1.15 9.81 -2.48
CA PRO A 537 -0.62 11.03 -1.88
C PRO A 537 -0.33 12.16 -2.89
N HIS A 538 -0.14 11.82 -4.17
CA HIS A 538 0.23 12.76 -5.22
C HIS A 538 -0.98 13.30 -6.00
N VAL A 539 -2.20 12.88 -5.64
CA VAL A 539 -3.44 13.34 -6.27
C VAL A 539 -4.01 14.53 -5.49
N GLU A 540 -3.73 15.73 -5.99
CA GLU A 540 -4.32 17.00 -5.54
C GLU A 540 -5.18 17.64 -6.63
N ILE A 541 -6.02 18.62 -6.27
CA ILE A 541 -6.94 19.30 -7.21
C ILE A 541 -6.16 19.99 -8.36
N ASP A 542 -4.92 20.42 -8.09
CA ASP A 542 -4.02 21.05 -9.07
C ASP A 542 -2.85 20.14 -9.51
N SER A 543 -2.89 18.85 -9.17
CA SER A 543 -1.85 17.88 -9.52
C SER A 543 -1.86 17.46 -10.99
N ASP A 544 -0.79 16.77 -11.42
CA ASP A 544 -0.69 16.21 -12.76
C ASP A 544 -1.86 15.26 -13.07
N LEU A 545 -2.62 15.60 -14.10
CA LEU A 545 -3.79 14.84 -14.56
C LEU A 545 -3.43 13.39 -14.95
N ARG A 546 -2.16 13.12 -15.30
CA ARG A 546 -1.66 11.79 -15.64
C ARG A 546 -1.66 10.85 -14.44
N ILE A 547 -1.28 11.33 -13.25
CA ILE A 547 -1.30 10.53 -12.01
C ILE A 547 -2.73 10.15 -11.66
N THR A 548 -3.65 11.11 -11.73
CA THR A 548 -5.08 10.85 -11.50
C THR A 548 -5.64 9.87 -12.53
N ALA A 549 -5.28 10.01 -13.81
CA ALA A 549 -5.72 9.09 -14.86
C ALA A 549 -5.20 7.66 -14.63
N SER A 550 -3.93 7.50 -14.24
CA SER A 550 -3.35 6.19 -13.93
C SER A 550 -3.99 5.54 -12.69
N LEU A 551 -4.30 6.32 -11.66
CA LEU A 551 -5.04 5.85 -10.49
C LEU A 551 -6.44 5.37 -10.88
N VAL A 552 -7.17 6.16 -11.68
CA VAL A 552 -8.53 5.80 -12.11
C VAL A 552 -8.51 4.57 -13.01
N ASP A 553 -7.58 4.50 -13.96
CA ASP A 553 -7.40 3.31 -14.81
C ASP A 553 -7.14 2.05 -13.97
N THR A 554 -6.32 2.18 -12.92
CA THR A 554 -6.06 1.09 -11.96
C THR A 554 -7.32 0.66 -11.22
N LEU A 555 -8.17 1.60 -10.79
CA LEU A 555 -9.41 1.31 -10.09
C LEU A 555 -10.49 0.74 -11.02
N GLU A 556 -10.60 1.25 -12.24
CA GLU A 556 -11.63 0.85 -13.21
C GLU A 556 -11.46 -0.59 -13.68
N HIS A 557 -10.22 -1.04 -13.88
CA HIS A 557 -9.89 -2.39 -14.32
C HIS A 557 -9.79 -3.40 -13.19
N HIS A 558 -9.94 -2.98 -11.92
CA HIS A 558 -9.87 -3.88 -10.79
C HIS A 558 -11.23 -4.49 -10.45
N SER A 559 -11.27 -5.82 -10.32
CA SER A 559 -12.47 -6.56 -9.93
C SER A 559 -12.25 -7.29 -8.60
N PRO A 560 -12.57 -6.67 -7.45
CA PRO A 560 -12.24 -7.23 -6.15
C PRO A 560 -12.92 -8.58 -5.91
N LYS A 561 -12.16 -9.54 -5.37
CA LYS A 561 -12.65 -10.89 -5.09
C LYS A 561 -13.45 -10.96 -3.79
N SER A 562 -13.14 -10.11 -2.82
CA SER A 562 -13.81 -10.09 -1.51
C SER A 562 -14.41 -8.72 -1.16
N ASP A 563 -15.38 -8.72 -0.25
CA ASP A 563 -15.96 -7.47 0.26
C ASP A 563 -14.98 -6.69 1.15
N ALA A 564 -14.14 -7.39 1.92
CA ALA A 564 -13.12 -6.78 2.76
C ALA A 564 -12.10 -5.99 1.91
N GLU A 565 -11.70 -6.56 0.77
CA GLU A 565 -10.79 -5.94 -0.18
C GLU A 565 -11.40 -4.69 -0.84
N ALA A 566 -12.64 -4.80 -1.34
CA ALA A 566 -13.35 -3.66 -1.92
C ALA A 566 -13.50 -2.52 -0.90
N ASN A 567 -13.89 -2.83 0.34
CA ASN A 567 -13.97 -1.85 1.42
C ASN A 567 -12.62 -1.23 1.77
N SER A 568 -11.53 -2.01 1.76
CA SER A 568 -10.18 -1.50 1.98
C SER A 568 -9.80 -0.46 0.91
N ILE A 569 -10.02 -0.74 -0.38
CA ILE A 569 -9.70 0.20 -1.47
C ILE A 569 -10.58 1.46 -1.41
N LEU A 570 -11.88 1.31 -1.15
CA LEU A 570 -12.79 2.44 -1.01
C LEU A 570 -12.42 3.33 0.20
N SER A 571 -11.98 2.73 1.31
CA SER A 571 -11.54 3.48 2.49
C SER A 571 -10.32 4.34 2.22
N LEU A 572 -9.38 3.86 1.39
CA LEU A 572 -8.21 4.64 0.95
C LEU A 572 -8.65 5.85 0.11
N CYS A 573 -9.55 5.65 -0.85
CA CYS A 573 -9.98 6.69 -1.78
C CYS A 573 -10.96 7.71 -1.16
N ARG A 574 -11.62 7.37 -0.06
CA ARG A 574 -12.67 8.19 0.58
C ARG A 574 -12.22 9.63 0.85
N LYS A 575 -10.99 9.85 1.35
CA LYS A 575 -10.48 11.20 1.64
C LYS A 575 -10.45 12.11 0.40
N LEU A 576 -10.18 11.55 -0.78
CA LEU A 576 -10.18 12.30 -2.05
C LEU A 576 -11.60 12.56 -2.56
N ILE A 577 -12.52 11.61 -2.32
CA ILE A 577 -13.94 11.75 -2.65
C ILE A 577 -14.58 12.84 -1.78
N GLU A 578 -14.25 12.91 -0.49
CA GLU A 578 -14.70 13.99 0.41
C GLU A 578 -14.19 15.38 -0.04
N ARG A 579 -13.04 15.42 -0.71
CA ARG A 579 -12.50 16.63 -1.38
C ARG A 579 -13.14 16.90 -2.75
N LYS A 580 -14.19 16.16 -3.13
CA LYS A 580 -14.98 16.28 -4.38
C LYS A 580 -14.22 15.95 -5.66
N ASN A 581 -13.25 15.03 -5.62
CA ASN A 581 -12.60 14.55 -6.85
C ASN A 581 -13.52 13.58 -7.63
N VAL A 582 -14.09 14.07 -8.73
CA VAL A 582 -15.04 13.30 -9.58
C VAL A 582 -14.38 12.10 -10.26
N ARG A 583 -13.13 12.23 -10.71
CA ARG A 583 -12.44 11.16 -11.45
C ARG A 583 -12.19 9.93 -10.58
N VAL A 584 -11.74 10.17 -9.34
CA VAL A 584 -11.54 9.09 -8.36
C VAL A 584 -12.87 8.42 -8.00
N LEU A 585 -13.97 9.20 -7.94
CA LEU A 585 -15.32 8.64 -7.74
C LEU A 585 -15.71 7.69 -8.88
N ASP A 586 -15.41 8.01 -10.13
CA ASP A 586 -15.73 7.13 -11.27
C ASP A 586 -15.02 5.76 -11.15
N GLY A 587 -13.74 5.76 -10.78
CA GLY A 587 -12.99 4.54 -10.48
C GLY A 587 -13.59 3.74 -9.31
N CYS A 588 -13.96 4.41 -8.21
CA CYS A 588 -14.63 3.77 -7.08
C CYS A 588 -16.03 3.22 -7.43
N ASN A 589 -16.77 3.91 -8.30
CA ASN A 589 -18.04 3.43 -8.82
C ASN A 589 -17.86 2.14 -9.63
N SER A 590 -16.79 2.01 -10.42
CA SER A 590 -16.48 0.76 -11.13
C SER A 590 -16.32 -0.42 -10.15
N ILE A 591 -15.63 -0.21 -9.03
CA ILE A 591 -15.46 -1.21 -7.96
C ILE A 591 -16.82 -1.63 -7.38
N CYS A 592 -17.67 -0.67 -7.00
CA CYS A 592 -19.02 -0.95 -6.49
C CYS A 592 -19.86 -1.70 -7.51
N LEU A 593 -19.83 -1.29 -8.79
CA LEU A 593 -20.56 -1.94 -9.87
C LEU A 593 -20.04 -3.36 -10.17
N SER A 594 -18.74 -3.60 -10.02
CA SER A 594 -18.12 -4.91 -10.18
C SER A 594 -18.60 -5.89 -9.12
N ARG A 595 -18.61 -5.48 -7.84
CA ARG A 595 -19.18 -6.28 -6.74
C ARG A 595 -20.67 -6.51 -6.92
N TYR A 596 -21.43 -5.47 -7.30
CA TYR A 596 -22.85 -5.60 -7.65
C TYR A 596 -23.09 -6.67 -8.73
N ARG A 597 -22.33 -6.65 -9.84
CA ARG A 597 -22.47 -7.63 -10.93
C ARG A 597 -22.19 -9.06 -10.46
N ARG A 598 -21.20 -9.23 -9.58
CA ARG A 598 -20.88 -10.54 -8.99
C ARG A 598 -22.04 -11.07 -8.14
N TYR A 599 -22.56 -10.27 -7.22
CA TYR A 599 -23.70 -10.65 -6.38
C TYR A 599 -24.97 -10.95 -7.18
N MET A 600 -25.20 -10.22 -8.28
CA MET A 600 -26.27 -10.53 -9.23
C MET A 600 -26.05 -11.87 -9.95
N GLY A 601 -24.81 -12.18 -10.33
CA GLY A 601 -24.43 -13.48 -10.90
C GLY A 601 -24.67 -14.64 -9.93
N ASP A 602 -24.32 -14.44 -8.66
CA ASP A 602 -24.50 -15.40 -7.57
C ASP A 602 -25.96 -15.51 -7.08
N ARG A 603 -26.87 -14.69 -7.64
CA ARG A 603 -28.31 -14.63 -7.31
C ARG A 603 -28.61 -14.22 -5.86
N ILE A 604 -27.76 -13.36 -5.28
CA ILE A 604 -27.92 -12.81 -3.94
C ILE A 604 -28.24 -11.31 -4.09
N PRO A 605 -29.51 -10.94 -4.35
CA PRO A 605 -29.88 -9.56 -4.65
C PRO A 605 -29.71 -8.61 -3.45
N GLY A 606 -29.74 -9.10 -2.21
CA GLY A 606 -29.48 -8.25 -1.02
C GLY A 606 -28.07 -7.69 -1.02
N GLY A 607 -27.07 -8.54 -1.27
CA GLY A 607 -25.66 -8.11 -1.40
C GLY A 607 -25.44 -7.17 -2.59
N ALA A 608 -26.15 -7.38 -3.71
CA ALA A 608 -26.10 -6.49 -4.85
C ALA A 608 -26.62 -5.07 -4.51
N VAL A 609 -27.73 -4.99 -3.78
CA VAL A 609 -28.30 -3.72 -3.31
C VAL A 609 -27.36 -3.02 -2.34
N HIS A 610 -26.76 -3.74 -1.39
CA HIS A 610 -25.78 -3.18 -0.46
C HIS A 610 -24.66 -2.42 -1.20
N TRP A 611 -24.04 -3.03 -2.21
CA TRP A 611 -22.94 -2.41 -2.96
C TRP A 611 -23.37 -1.19 -3.79
N LEU A 612 -24.59 -1.17 -4.32
CA LEU A 612 -25.12 0.02 -4.99
C LEU A 612 -25.37 1.16 -4.00
N LEU A 613 -25.83 0.85 -2.78
CA LEU A 613 -26.02 1.85 -1.72
C LEU A 613 -24.68 2.43 -1.24
N VAL A 614 -23.65 1.61 -1.12
CA VAL A 614 -22.28 2.07 -0.82
C VAL A 614 -21.79 3.03 -1.91
N GLY A 615 -21.96 2.69 -3.20
CA GLY A 615 -21.60 3.58 -4.30
C GLY A 615 -22.39 4.89 -4.30
N MET A 616 -23.70 4.84 -4.03
CA MET A 616 -24.54 6.04 -3.88
C MET A 616 -24.11 6.93 -2.72
N GLU A 617 -23.62 6.35 -1.62
CA GLU A 617 -23.06 7.14 -0.52
C GLU A 617 -21.86 7.96 -0.99
N LEU A 618 -20.95 7.35 -1.75
CA LEU A 618 -19.79 8.04 -2.34
C LEU A 618 -20.22 9.11 -3.36
N GLU A 619 -21.18 8.80 -4.23
CA GLU A 619 -21.76 9.76 -5.19
C GLU A 619 -22.37 10.97 -4.47
N SER A 620 -23.02 10.75 -3.32
CA SER A 620 -23.61 11.82 -2.53
C SER A 620 -22.59 12.79 -1.94
N LEU A 621 -21.37 12.33 -1.63
CA LEU A 621 -20.30 13.19 -1.10
C LEU A 621 -19.77 14.17 -2.16
N VAL A 622 -19.80 13.78 -3.43
CA VAL A 622 -19.25 14.58 -4.54
C VAL A 622 -20.32 15.45 -5.20
N TYR A 623 -21.42 14.83 -5.65
CA TYR A 623 -22.43 15.52 -6.46
C TYR A 623 -23.36 16.39 -5.62
N CYS A 624 -23.59 16.04 -4.36
CA CYS A 624 -24.60 16.70 -3.57
C CYS A 624 -24.00 17.75 -2.62
N GLY A 625 -24.31 19.02 -2.86
CA GLY A 625 -24.04 20.12 -1.92
C GLY A 625 -25.31 20.58 -1.21
N GLY A 626 -25.21 21.01 0.05
CA GLY A 626 -26.32 21.65 0.79
C GLY A 626 -27.11 20.72 1.73
N GLN A 627 -28.25 21.20 2.24
CA GLN A 627 -29.09 20.43 3.16
C GLN A 627 -29.77 19.26 2.45
N LYS A 628 -29.66 18.06 3.03
CA LYS A 628 -30.45 16.88 2.63
C LYS A 628 -31.93 17.28 2.72
N ARG A 629 -32.67 17.28 1.59
CA ARG A 629 -34.14 17.49 1.40
C ARG A 629 -34.55 18.52 0.33
N THR A 630 -33.65 19.04 -0.51
CA THR A 630 -34.08 19.84 -1.68
C THR A 630 -34.25 18.96 -2.92
N GLY A 631 -35.20 19.27 -3.81
CA GLY A 631 -35.33 18.58 -5.10
C GLY A 631 -34.07 18.69 -5.96
N ASP A 632 -33.26 19.74 -5.77
CA ASP A 632 -31.95 19.88 -6.42
C ASP A 632 -30.93 18.84 -5.94
N TRP A 633 -30.97 18.46 -4.65
CA TRP A 633 -30.12 17.40 -4.09
C TRP A 633 -30.44 16.04 -4.72
N GLN A 634 -31.73 15.74 -4.90
CA GLN A 634 -32.17 14.50 -5.57
C GLN A 634 -31.80 14.48 -7.05
N ARG A 635 -31.98 15.60 -7.76
CA ARG A 635 -31.57 15.72 -9.17
C ARG A 635 -30.05 15.58 -9.35
N ALA A 636 -29.26 16.11 -8.40
CA ALA A 636 -27.81 15.90 -8.40
C ALA A 636 -27.44 14.43 -8.18
N LEU A 637 -28.06 13.76 -7.21
CA LEU A 637 -27.83 12.33 -6.97
C LEU A 637 -28.27 11.45 -8.14
N ALA A 638 -29.34 11.82 -8.85
CA ALA A 638 -29.85 11.10 -10.02
C ALA A 638 -28.85 11.05 -11.20
N SER A 639 -27.85 11.92 -11.21
CA SER A 639 -26.76 11.86 -12.20
C SER A 639 -25.79 10.69 -11.95
N GLY A 640 -25.78 10.14 -10.74
CA GLY A 640 -24.94 9.00 -10.33
C GLY A 640 -25.18 7.73 -11.15
N ALA A 641 -24.14 6.94 -11.35
CA ALA A 641 -24.22 5.65 -12.03
C ALA A 641 -24.84 4.59 -11.12
N CYS A 642 -24.47 4.56 -9.84
CA CYS A 642 -24.99 3.62 -8.86
C CYS A 642 -26.47 3.90 -8.56
N TYR A 643 -26.85 5.18 -8.43
CA TYR A 643 -28.27 5.57 -8.32
C TYR A 643 -29.12 5.06 -9.48
N ARG A 644 -28.70 5.36 -10.72
CA ARG A 644 -29.44 4.95 -11.92
C ARG A 644 -29.56 3.43 -12.01
N ARG A 645 -28.51 2.70 -11.65
CA ARG A 645 -28.55 1.23 -11.66
C ARG A 645 -29.51 0.67 -10.62
N LEU A 646 -29.51 1.22 -9.40
CA LEU A 646 -30.45 0.84 -8.34
C LEU A 646 -31.89 1.05 -8.79
N VAL A 647 -32.22 2.22 -9.35
CA VAL A 647 -33.55 2.53 -9.85
C VAL A 647 -34.00 1.55 -10.93
N LEU A 648 -33.12 1.20 -11.87
CA LEU A 648 -33.41 0.24 -12.93
C LEU A 648 -33.74 -1.15 -12.37
N ASP A 649 -32.95 -1.66 -11.42
CA ASP A 649 -33.16 -3.00 -10.87
C ASP A 649 -34.42 -3.09 -10.00
N PHE A 650 -34.66 -2.09 -9.14
CA PHE A 650 -35.87 -2.02 -8.32
C PHE A 650 -37.13 -1.91 -9.19
N THR A 651 -37.06 -1.15 -10.29
CA THR A 651 -38.18 -1.05 -11.24
C THR A 651 -38.38 -2.35 -12.00
N ALA A 652 -37.31 -2.99 -12.49
CA ALA A 652 -37.39 -4.27 -13.17
C ALA A 652 -38.00 -5.36 -12.27
N MET A 653 -37.57 -5.42 -11.01
CA MET A 653 -38.13 -6.33 -10.00
C MET A 653 -39.61 -6.03 -9.73
N SER A 654 -39.97 -4.76 -9.57
CA SER A 654 -41.35 -4.31 -9.40
C SER A 654 -42.22 -4.76 -10.57
N ARG A 655 -41.74 -4.60 -11.80
CA ARG A 655 -42.44 -4.99 -13.03
C ARG A 655 -42.66 -6.50 -13.12
N SER A 656 -41.60 -7.29 -12.95
CA SER A 656 -41.71 -8.75 -12.97
C SER A 656 -42.64 -9.25 -11.87
N LEU A 657 -42.56 -8.69 -10.67
CA LEU A 657 -43.44 -9.07 -9.57
C LEU A 657 -44.91 -8.77 -9.90
N VAL A 658 -45.25 -7.58 -10.39
CA VAL A 658 -46.64 -7.24 -10.78
C VAL A 658 -47.15 -8.16 -11.90
N LYS A 659 -46.33 -8.42 -12.92
CA LYS A 659 -46.70 -9.36 -14.01
C LYS A 659 -46.95 -10.78 -13.51
N THR A 660 -46.16 -11.25 -12.54
CA THR A 660 -46.41 -12.56 -11.93
C THR A 660 -47.69 -12.59 -11.11
N LEU A 661 -48.08 -11.48 -10.49
CA LEU A 661 -49.36 -11.36 -9.77
C LEU A 661 -50.56 -11.40 -10.74
N LEU A 662 -50.42 -10.79 -11.92
CA LEU A 662 -51.41 -10.86 -13.01
C LEU A 662 -51.44 -12.22 -13.73
N GLY A 663 -50.57 -13.16 -13.36
CA GLY A 663 -50.48 -14.50 -13.97
C GLY A 663 -49.80 -14.54 -15.35
N GLU A 664 -49.21 -13.43 -15.81
CA GLU A 664 -48.52 -13.33 -17.10
C GLU A 664 -47.13 -14.00 -17.06
N GLU A 665 -46.48 -14.02 -15.89
CA GLU A 665 -45.17 -14.61 -15.66
C GLU A 665 -45.19 -15.68 -14.56
N LYS A 666 -44.44 -16.78 -14.72
CA LYS A 666 -44.31 -17.84 -13.71
C LYS A 666 -43.22 -17.49 -12.69
N GLY A 667 -43.41 -17.85 -11.42
CA GLY A 667 -42.38 -17.73 -10.38
C GLY A 667 -42.60 -16.64 -9.33
N ALA A 668 -43.85 -16.25 -9.07
CA ALA A 668 -44.21 -15.21 -8.10
C ALA A 668 -43.54 -15.36 -6.72
N SER A 669 -43.41 -16.58 -6.20
CA SER A 669 -42.74 -16.84 -4.91
C SER A 669 -41.26 -16.48 -4.92
N LEU A 670 -40.56 -16.71 -6.03
CA LEU A 670 -39.14 -16.42 -6.15
C LEU A 670 -38.87 -14.92 -6.30
N PHE A 671 -39.69 -14.20 -7.08
CA PHE A 671 -39.59 -12.74 -7.18
C PHE A 671 -40.01 -12.04 -5.90
N TYR A 672 -41.00 -12.58 -5.18
CA TYR A 672 -41.43 -12.07 -3.88
C TYR A 672 -40.31 -12.18 -2.82
N GLU A 673 -39.67 -13.34 -2.69
CA GLU A 673 -38.56 -13.52 -1.75
C GLU A 673 -37.33 -12.68 -2.14
N ARG A 674 -37.00 -12.57 -3.44
CA ARG A 674 -35.93 -11.67 -3.91
C ARG A 674 -36.24 -10.20 -3.64
N GLY A 675 -37.47 -9.77 -3.87
CA GLY A 675 -37.91 -8.40 -3.57
C GLY A 675 -37.81 -8.10 -2.08
N LYS A 676 -38.20 -9.04 -1.21
CA LYS A 676 -38.00 -8.90 0.24
C LYS A 676 -36.54 -8.76 0.62
N GLU A 677 -35.67 -9.58 0.05
CA GLU A 677 -34.23 -9.52 0.30
C GLU A 677 -33.65 -8.15 -0.11
N MET A 678 -34.06 -7.61 -1.27
CA MET A 678 -33.68 -6.27 -1.71
C MET A 678 -34.14 -5.17 -0.74
N ILE A 679 -35.37 -5.27 -0.20
CA ILE A 679 -35.89 -4.30 0.79
C ILE A 679 -35.27 -4.51 2.18
N ALA A 680 -34.89 -5.73 2.54
CA ALA A 680 -34.18 -5.98 3.80
C ALA A 680 -32.80 -5.33 3.76
N ALA A 681 -32.06 -5.47 2.65
CA ALA A 681 -30.75 -4.86 2.45
C ALA A 681 -30.77 -3.32 2.49
N THR A 682 -31.90 -2.68 2.17
CA THR A 682 -32.04 -1.22 2.31
C THR A 682 -32.32 -0.77 3.74
N LYS A 683 -32.72 -1.69 4.64
CA LYS A 683 -32.99 -1.45 6.06
C LYS A 683 -31.80 -1.79 6.95
N GLU A 684 -30.81 -2.53 6.44
CA GLU A 684 -29.54 -2.73 7.12
C GLU A 684 -28.80 -1.40 7.27
N GLU A 685 -28.26 -1.15 8.46
CA GLU A 685 -27.53 0.08 8.74
C GLU A 685 -26.29 0.17 7.84
N LEU A 686 -26.30 1.12 6.90
CA LEU A 686 -25.09 1.54 6.21
C LEU A 686 -24.08 2.01 7.26
N PRO A 687 -22.77 1.79 7.05
CA PRO A 687 -21.72 2.08 8.04
C PRO A 687 -21.70 3.53 8.57
N ASN A 688 -22.35 4.48 7.89
CA ASN A 688 -22.45 5.89 8.30
C ASN A 688 -23.87 6.40 8.60
N GLY A 689 -24.86 5.51 8.76
CA GLY A 689 -26.20 5.87 9.25
C GLY A 689 -27.02 6.82 8.36
N SER A 690 -26.61 7.03 7.10
CA SER A 690 -27.34 7.90 6.18
C SER A 690 -28.54 7.17 5.57
N ASN A 691 -29.77 7.61 5.89
CA ASN A 691 -31.01 7.09 5.32
C ASN A 691 -31.22 7.57 3.86
N LEU A 692 -30.24 7.32 2.98
CA LEU A 692 -30.25 7.68 1.55
C LEU A 692 -31.41 7.00 0.82
N VAL A 693 -31.77 5.80 1.26
CA VAL A 693 -32.84 4.96 0.71
C VAL A 693 -34.21 5.64 0.78
N SER A 694 -34.49 6.38 1.87
CA SER A 694 -35.79 7.06 2.04
C SER A 694 -36.11 8.08 0.93
N PHE A 695 -35.08 8.51 0.20
CA PHE A 695 -35.15 9.46 -0.90
C PHE A 695 -35.26 8.80 -2.28
N VAL A 696 -35.11 7.47 -2.40
CA VAL A 696 -35.17 6.75 -3.68
C VAL A 696 -36.61 6.31 -3.97
N PRO A 697 -37.29 6.91 -4.97
CA PRO A 697 -38.70 6.61 -5.23
C PRO A 697 -38.99 5.15 -5.60
N ALA A 698 -38.07 4.49 -6.32
CA ALA A 698 -38.18 3.11 -6.76
C ALA A 698 -38.18 2.09 -5.58
N VAL A 699 -37.56 2.43 -4.45
CA VAL A 699 -37.57 1.56 -3.26
C VAL A 699 -38.97 1.54 -2.63
N LYS A 700 -39.60 2.71 -2.46
CA LYS A 700 -40.98 2.82 -1.94
C LYS A 700 -41.98 2.08 -2.85
N LEU A 701 -41.78 2.17 -4.17
CA LEU A 701 -42.59 1.46 -5.15
C LEU A 701 -42.50 -0.06 -4.95
N LEU A 702 -41.29 -0.62 -4.85
CA LEU A 702 -41.12 -2.05 -4.61
C LEU A 702 -41.66 -2.48 -3.24
N GLU A 703 -41.48 -1.66 -2.21
CA GLU A 703 -42.02 -1.93 -0.87
C GLU A 703 -43.56 -2.05 -0.90
N ASN A 704 -44.25 -1.11 -1.55
CA ASN A 704 -45.70 -1.19 -1.74
C ASN A 704 -46.12 -2.41 -2.56
N ILE A 705 -45.39 -2.78 -3.60
CA ILE A 705 -45.69 -3.97 -4.43
C ILE A 705 -45.48 -5.27 -3.63
N ILE A 706 -44.48 -5.34 -2.76
CA ILE A 706 -44.29 -6.47 -1.85
C ILE A 706 -45.43 -6.55 -0.84
N VAL A 707 -45.92 -5.41 -0.32
CA VAL A 707 -47.11 -5.39 0.54
C VAL A 707 -48.33 -5.93 -0.20
N ILE A 708 -48.52 -5.54 -1.47
CA ILE A 708 -49.60 -6.06 -2.32
C ILE A 708 -49.47 -7.57 -2.51
N ALA A 709 -48.29 -8.04 -2.91
CA ALA A 709 -48.02 -9.47 -3.13
C ALA A 709 -48.25 -10.30 -1.86
N GLY A 710 -47.74 -9.83 -0.71
CA GLY A 710 -47.90 -10.50 0.58
C GLY A 710 -49.37 -10.54 1.03
N ALA A 711 -50.11 -9.45 0.86
CA ALA A 711 -51.52 -9.39 1.22
C ALA A 711 -52.40 -10.28 0.33
N LEU A 712 -52.08 -10.42 -0.97
CA LEU A 712 -52.74 -11.35 -1.88
C LEU A 712 -52.50 -12.82 -1.50
N VAL A 713 -51.26 -13.17 -1.13
CA VAL A 713 -50.89 -14.54 -0.72
C VAL A 713 -51.52 -14.90 0.63
N GLU A 714 -51.51 -13.98 1.60
CA GLU A 714 -52.02 -14.20 2.95
C GLU A 714 -53.55 -14.00 3.06
N ARG A 715 -54.23 -13.62 1.97
CA ARG A 715 -55.67 -13.28 1.93
C ARG A 715 -56.05 -12.24 3.00
N LYS A 716 -55.19 -11.23 3.18
CA LYS A 716 -55.42 -10.08 4.07
C LYS A 716 -56.49 -9.15 3.49
N ASP A 717 -56.96 -8.19 4.30
CA ASP A 717 -57.99 -7.22 3.89
C ASP A 717 -57.62 -6.47 2.60
N ASN A 718 -58.53 -6.51 1.61
CA ASN A 718 -58.39 -5.85 0.31
C ASN A 718 -58.14 -4.33 0.42
N SER A 719 -58.48 -3.70 1.54
CA SER A 719 -58.22 -2.28 1.82
C SER A 719 -56.72 -1.96 1.94
N ILE A 720 -55.91 -2.89 2.45
CA ILE A 720 -54.44 -2.71 2.55
C ILE A 720 -53.83 -2.73 1.15
N ILE A 721 -54.29 -3.65 0.30
CA ILE A 721 -53.88 -3.76 -1.10
C ILE A 721 -54.27 -2.49 -1.86
N ALA A 722 -55.53 -2.07 -1.72
CA ALA A 722 -56.06 -0.87 -2.34
C ALA A 722 -55.27 0.40 -1.94
N SER A 723 -54.97 0.58 -0.64
CA SER A 723 -54.17 1.72 -0.18
C SER A 723 -52.74 1.72 -0.73
N SER A 724 -52.14 0.54 -0.90
CA SER A 724 -50.79 0.38 -1.46
C SER A 724 -50.75 0.65 -2.96
N ILE A 725 -51.79 0.22 -3.71
CA ILE A 725 -51.96 0.54 -5.13
C ILE A 725 -52.13 2.05 -5.33
N VAL A 726 -52.98 2.69 -4.53
CA VAL A 726 -53.17 4.16 -4.58
C VAL A 726 -51.85 4.88 -4.27
N SER A 727 -51.09 4.42 -3.28
CA SER A 727 -49.76 4.96 -2.94
C SER A 727 -48.73 4.83 -4.08
N CYS A 728 -48.83 3.79 -4.91
CA CYS A 728 -48.01 3.64 -6.11
C CYS A 728 -48.43 4.57 -7.26
N LEU A 729 -49.73 4.87 -7.37
CA LEU A 729 -50.35 5.59 -8.50
C LEU A 729 -50.53 7.09 -8.25
N GLU A 730 -50.49 7.55 -7.00
CA GLU A 730 -50.63 8.96 -6.66
C GLU A 730 -49.41 9.75 -7.18
N GLU A 731 -49.65 10.75 -8.05
CA GLU A 731 -48.61 11.62 -8.58
C GLU A 731 -47.91 12.37 -7.44
N ARG A 732 -46.58 12.26 -7.40
CA ARG A 732 -45.77 12.91 -6.36
C ARG A 732 -45.61 14.40 -6.68
N PRO A 733 -45.55 15.27 -5.66
CA PRO A 733 -45.30 16.69 -5.88
C PRO A 733 -43.93 16.92 -6.56
N ASN A 734 -43.87 17.91 -7.46
CA ASN A 734 -42.69 18.25 -8.28
C ASN A 734 -41.36 18.43 -7.51
N ASP A 735 -41.41 18.68 -6.20
CA ASP A 735 -40.23 18.86 -5.35
C ASP A 735 -39.57 17.52 -4.93
N GLU A 736 -40.24 16.38 -5.15
CA GLU A 736 -39.72 15.02 -4.92
C GLU A 736 -39.44 14.25 -6.22
N ASP A 737 -39.57 14.90 -7.37
CA ASP A 737 -39.39 14.29 -8.68
C ASP A 737 -37.91 14.31 -9.10
N ASP A 738 -37.33 13.12 -9.21
CA ASP A 738 -35.96 12.92 -9.71
C ASP A 738 -35.88 12.92 -11.25
N GLY A 739 -37.03 13.06 -11.94
CA GLY A 739 -37.16 13.06 -13.41
C GLY A 739 -36.96 11.68 -14.06
N VAL A 740 -36.32 10.74 -13.37
CA VAL A 740 -36.02 9.39 -13.86
C VAL A 740 -37.12 8.41 -13.45
N VAL A 741 -37.56 8.42 -12.19
CA VAL A 741 -38.57 7.45 -11.69
C VAL A 741 -39.98 7.79 -12.17
N SER A 742 -40.32 9.07 -12.35
CA SER A 742 -41.63 9.47 -12.88
C SER A 742 -41.89 8.95 -14.30
N SER A 743 -40.84 8.72 -15.10
CA SER A 743 -40.96 8.08 -16.42
C SER A 743 -41.16 6.57 -16.34
N LEU A 744 -40.59 5.92 -15.32
CA LEU A 744 -40.56 4.47 -15.13
C LEU A 744 -41.79 3.96 -14.36
N ALA A 745 -42.26 4.68 -13.34
CA ALA A 745 -43.51 4.38 -12.63
C ALA A 745 -44.71 4.42 -13.59
N ARG A 746 -44.69 5.34 -14.57
CA ARG A 746 -45.69 5.38 -15.66
C ARG A 746 -45.77 4.07 -16.44
N SER A 747 -44.68 3.32 -16.57
CA SER A 747 -44.69 2.03 -17.29
C SER A 747 -45.44 0.92 -16.55
N LEU A 748 -45.72 1.09 -15.25
CA LEU A 748 -46.44 0.14 -14.39
C LEU A 748 -47.90 0.56 -14.15
N ASN A 749 -48.29 1.77 -14.54
CA ASN A 749 -49.61 2.32 -14.27
C ASN A 749 -50.73 1.41 -14.77
N TRP A 750 -50.60 0.87 -15.98
CA TRP A 750 -51.60 -0.01 -16.57
C TRP A 750 -51.68 -1.36 -15.85
N ASP A 751 -50.55 -1.95 -15.50
CA ASP A 751 -50.49 -3.24 -14.80
C ASP A 751 -51.05 -3.13 -13.37
N LEU A 752 -50.73 -2.03 -12.66
CA LEU A 752 -51.32 -1.71 -11.35
C LEU A 752 -52.82 -1.39 -11.43
N LEU A 753 -53.25 -0.74 -12.51
CA LEU A 753 -54.66 -0.47 -12.75
C LEU A 753 -55.46 -1.76 -13.01
N ARG A 754 -54.92 -2.69 -13.80
CA ARG A 754 -55.51 -4.03 -13.99
C ARG A 754 -55.69 -4.75 -12.66
N LEU A 755 -54.67 -4.72 -11.80
CA LEU A 755 -54.75 -5.32 -10.47
C LEU A 755 -55.82 -4.64 -9.59
N ALA A 756 -55.95 -3.31 -9.67
CA ALA A 756 -57.02 -2.57 -8.98
C ALA A 756 -58.42 -2.98 -9.46
N ILE A 757 -58.58 -3.17 -10.77
CA ILE A 757 -59.84 -3.60 -11.39
C ILE A 757 -60.20 -5.01 -10.97
N GLU A 758 -59.25 -5.93 -10.89
CA GLU A 758 -59.48 -7.29 -10.36
C GLU A 758 -60.00 -7.26 -8.91
N ILE A 759 -59.43 -6.39 -8.06
CA ILE A 759 -59.89 -6.23 -6.67
C ILE A 759 -61.32 -5.68 -6.62
N LEU A 760 -61.64 -4.68 -7.45
CA LEU A 760 -62.99 -4.12 -7.54
C LEU A 760 -64.03 -5.12 -8.06
N ASP A 761 -63.62 -6.01 -8.97
CA ASP A 761 -64.43 -7.13 -9.49
C ASP A 761 -64.65 -8.21 -8.42
N ILE A 762 -63.61 -8.54 -7.64
CA ILE A 762 -63.73 -9.43 -6.47
C ILE A 762 -64.68 -8.83 -5.43
N ASP A 763 -64.58 -7.53 -5.15
CA ASP A 763 -65.49 -6.84 -4.24
C ASP A 763 -66.94 -6.87 -4.76
N ALA A 764 -67.15 -6.75 -6.08
CA ALA A 764 -68.47 -6.85 -6.70
C ALA A 764 -69.08 -8.24 -6.50
N LYS A 765 -68.32 -9.29 -6.83
CA LYS A 765 -68.74 -10.70 -6.69
C LYS A 765 -68.98 -11.10 -5.22
N ARG A 766 -68.21 -10.54 -4.30
CA ARG A 766 -68.38 -10.75 -2.85
C ARG A 766 -69.71 -10.18 -2.36
N ILE A 767 -70.13 -9.03 -2.89
CA ILE A 767 -71.39 -8.38 -2.55
C ILE A 767 -72.57 -9.16 -3.14
N GLU A 768 -72.52 -9.56 -4.40
CA GLU A 768 -73.55 -10.42 -5.03
C GLU A 768 -73.75 -11.74 -4.26
N SER A 769 -72.66 -12.29 -3.71
CA SER A 769 -72.71 -13.51 -2.88
C SER A 769 -73.24 -13.27 -1.46
N GLN A 770 -73.18 -12.04 -0.94
CA GLN A 770 -73.58 -11.66 0.43
C GLN A 770 -74.99 -11.05 0.51
N GLU A 771 -75.61 -10.66 -0.60
CA GLU A 771 -76.99 -10.14 -0.64
C GLU A 771 -78.04 -11.10 -0.04
N ASN A 772 -77.73 -12.39 0.12
CA ASN A 772 -78.59 -13.36 0.81
C ASN A 772 -78.51 -13.33 2.36
N ARG A 773 -77.67 -12.50 2.99
CA ARG A 773 -77.60 -12.34 4.46
C ARG A 773 -77.50 -10.87 4.85
N ASN A 774 -78.63 -10.30 5.27
CA ASN A 774 -78.84 -8.98 5.90
C ASN A 774 -77.59 -8.08 6.14
N SER A 775 -77.51 -6.99 5.37
CA SER A 775 -77.01 -5.66 5.76
C SER A 775 -75.65 -5.57 6.48
N ALA A 776 -74.62 -6.29 6.02
CA ALA A 776 -73.25 -5.86 6.27
C ALA A 776 -72.87 -4.77 5.26
N ARG A 777 -72.34 -3.64 5.75
CA ARG A 777 -72.00 -2.44 4.97
C ARG A 777 -71.21 -2.80 3.70
N SER A 778 -71.75 -2.44 2.54
CA SER A 778 -71.03 -2.39 1.27
C SER A 778 -69.90 -1.37 1.40
N ILE A 779 -68.67 -1.84 1.57
CA ILE A 779 -67.48 -1.00 1.68
C ILE A 779 -66.60 -1.38 0.50
N SER A 780 -66.44 -0.44 -0.45
CA SER A 780 -65.39 -0.52 -1.47
C SER A 780 -64.03 -0.59 -0.79
N SER A 781 -63.13 -1.44 -1.28
CA SER A 781 -61.75 -1.48 -0.79
C SER A 781 -60.99 -0.16 -1.06
N PHE A 782 -61.41 0.59 -2.07
CA PHE A 782 -60.89 1.92 -2.41
C PHE A 782 -61.81 3.03 -1.87
N ASP A 783 -61.23 4.04 -1.23
CA ASP A 783 -61.94 5.25 -0.80
C ASP A 783 -62.16 6.22 -1.98
N VAL A 784 -62.92 7.29 -1.75
CA VAL A 784 -63.24 8.28 -2.81
C VAL A 784 -61.99 8.95 -3.36
N LYS A 785 -60.96 9.17 -2.51
CA LYS A 785 -59.67 9.70 -2.95
C LYS A 785 -58.94 8.71 -3.85
N GLY A 786 -58.85 7.45 -3.45
CA GLY A 786 -58.24 6.37 -4.22
C GLY A 786 -58.92 6.13 -5.56
N MET A 787 -60.26 6.16 -5.60
CA MET A 787 -61.02 6.10 -6.86
C MET A 787 -60.73 7.30 -7.77
N GLY A 788 -60.55 8.50 -7.19
CA GLY A 788 -60.10 9.68 -7.94
C GLY A 788 -58.73 9.50 -8.60
N VAL A 789 -57.77 8.90 -7.89
CA VAL A 789 -56.45 8.56 -8.43
C VAL A 789 -56.57 7.54 -9.57
N LEU A 790 -57.31 6.44 -9.37
CA LEU A 790 -57.51 5.41 -10.40
C LEU A 790 -58.14 5.97 -11.69
N LEU A 791 -59.16 6.83 -11.56
CA LEU A 791 -59.81 7.46 -12.71
C LEU A 791 -58.88 8.45 -13.42
N SER A 792 -58.05 9.19 -12.68
CA SER A 792 -57.07 10.11 -13.27
C SER A 792 -56.01 9.36 -14.09
N VAL A 793 -55.45 8.27 -13.54
CA VAL A 793 -54.47 7.42 -14.23
C VAL A 793 -55.10 6.72 -15.42
N PHE A 794 -56.31 6.17 -15.29
CA PHE A 794 -57.04 5.57 -16.40
C PHE A 794 -57.28 6.57 -17.54
N THR A 795 -57.64 7.81 -17.22
CA THR A 795 -57.83 8.89 -18.23
C THR A 795 -56.52 9.27 -18.90
N MET A 796 -55.40 9.29 -18.15
CA MET A 796 -54.08 9.59 -18.71
C MET A 796 -53.58 8.49 -19.63
N GLU A 797 -53.65 7.22 -19.21
CA GLU A 797 -53.17 6.07 -19.99
C GLU A 797 -53.98 5.86 -21.27
N THR A 798 -55.31 5.99 -21.19
CA THR A 798 -56.19 5.90 -22.39
C THR A 798 -55.89 7.02 -23.39
N LYS A 799 -55.72 8.27 -22.94
CA LYS A 799 -55.30 9.38 -23.81
C LYS A 799 -53.91 9.18 -24.40
N ALA A 800 -52.96 8.65 -23.62
CA ALA A 800 -51.61 8.37 -24.10
C ALA A 800 -51.59 7.27 -25.18
N GLN A 801 -52.50 6.31 -25.10
CA GLN A 801 -52.66 5.24 -26.09
C GLN A 801 -53.38 5.72 -27.35
N GLU A 802 -54.46 6.49 -27.23
CA GLU A 802 -55.12 7.14 -28.38
C GLU A 802 -54.16 8.01 -29.21
N LEU A 803 -53.14 8.59 -28.55
CA LEU A 803 -52.05 9.32 -29.22
C LEU A 803 -51.02 8.40 -29.87
N LYS A 804 -50.73 7.22 -29.32
CA LYS A 804 -49.84 6.22 -29.91
C LYS A 804 -50.46 5.53 -31.13
N GLU A 805 -51.74 5.18 -31.06
CA GLU A 805 -52.49 4.58 -32.18
C GLU A 805 -52.61 5.51 -33.40
N LYS A 806 -52.59 6.83 -33.18
CA LYS A 806 -52.51 7.83 -34.25
C LYS A 806 -51.13 7.92 -34.91
N ASN A 807 -50.08 7.46 -34.26
CA ASN A 807 -48.69 7.58 -34.71
C ASN A 807 -48.12 6.27 -35.30
N ASP A 808 -48.51 5.10 -34.79
CA ASP A 808 -48.06 3.79 -35.29
C ASP A 808 -49.21 3.00 -35.93
N THR A 809 -49.27 2.94 -37.26
CA THR A 809 -50.30 2.23 -38.04
C THR A 809 -50.21 0.69 -37.99
N GLY A 810 -49.51 0.12 -37.00
CA GLY A 810 -49.26 -1.33 -36.94
C GLY A 810 -49.08 -1.93 -35.54
N ALA A 811 -49.25 -1.16 -34.45
CA ALA A 811 -49.22 -1.71 -33.11
C ALA A 811 -50.59 -2.29 -32.74
N THR A 812 -50.62 -3.54 -32.23
CA THR A 812 -51.83 -4.16 -31.65
C THR A 812 -52.34 -3.28 -30.51
N GLY A 813 -53.38 -2.50 -30.78
CA GLY A 813 -54.11 -1.73 -29.77
C GLY A 813 -54.64 -2.65 -28.67
N LEU A 814 -54.84 -2.10 -27.47
CA LEU A 814 -55.51 -2.82 -26.39
C LEU A 814 -56.91 -3.24 -26.85
N ASN A 815 -57.38 -4.38 -26.35
CA ASN A 815 -58.69 -4.90 -26.70
C ASN A 815 -59.76 -3.88 -26.25
N GLU A 816 -60.48 -3.25 -27.18
CA GLU A 816 -61.49 -2.20 -26.86
C GLU A 816 -62.51 -2.69 -25.80
N GLU A 817 -62.79 -3.99 -25.82
CA GLU A 817 -63.62 -4.69 -24.83
C GLU A 817 -63.05 -4.61 -23.40
N GLU A 818 -61.72 -4.69 -23.24
CA GLU A 818 -61.05 -4.60 -21.94
C GLU A 818 -61.14 -3.17 -21.37
N VAL A 819 -60.99 -2.16 -22.21
CA VAL A 819 -61.12 -0.74 -21.82
C VAL A 819 -62.56 -0.43 -21.42
N GLN A 820 -63.56 -0.90 -22.18
CA GLN A 820 -64.97 -0.74 -21.83
C GLN A 820 -65.34 -1.47 -20.53
N ARG A 821 -64.88 -2.71 -20.35
CA ARG A 821 -65.06 -3.46 -19.10
C ARG A 821 -64.45 -2.74 -17.91
N SER A 822 -63.25 -2.20 -18.08
CA SER A 822 -62.55 -1.42 -17.05
C SER A 822 -63.34 -0.17 -16.64
N ARG A 823 -63.94 0.56 -17.61
CA ARG A 823 -64.79 1.73 -17.33
C ARG A 823 -65.99 1.37 -16.45
N LEU A 824 -66.69 0.29 -16.78
CA LEU A 824 -67.87 -0.15 -16.02
C LEU A 824 -67.52 -0.53 -14.58
N ILE A 825 -66.42 -1.28 -14.39
CA ILE A 825 -65.97 -1.71 -13.05
C ILE A 825 -65.51 -0.51 -12.21
N LEU A 826 -64.76 0.43 -12.80
CA LEU A 826 -64.33 1.66 -12.12
C LEU A 826 -65.53 2.55 -11.75
N GLY A 827 -66.52 2.64 -12.63
CA GLY A 827 -67.76 3.37 -12.38
C GLY A 827 -68.56 2.81 -11.20
N GLU A 828 -68.77 1.50 -11.18
CA GLU A 828 -69.47 0.82 -10.08
C GLU A 828 -68.65 0.86 -8.78
N GLY A 829 -67.32 0.85 -8.87
CA GLY A 829 -66.42 1.08 -7.73
C GLY A 829 -66.56 2.50 -7.15
N LEU A 830 -66.64 3.52 -7.99
CA LEU A 830 -66.83 4.92 -7.57
C LEU A 830 -68.17 5.11 -6.84
N LYS A 831 -69.25 4.52 -7.37
CA LYS A 831 -70.57 4.48 -6.73
C LYS A 831 -70.49 3.90 -5.32
N ARG A 832 -69.83 2.74 -5.16
CA ARG A 832 -69.64 2.09 -3.86
C ARG A 832 -68.81 2.95 -2.90
N ALA A 833 -67.72 3.56 -3.37
CA ALA A 833 -66.88 4.43 -2.56
C ALA A 833 -67.66 5.67 -2.03
N PHE A 834 -68.46 6.32 -2.88
CA PHE A 834 -69.30 7.46 -2.48
C PHE A 834 -70.39 7.07 -1.48
N LEU A 835 -71.07 5.93 -1.69
CA LEU A 835 -72.08 5.43 -0.75
C LEU A 835 -71.46 5.12 0.62
N ALA A 836 -70.27 4.52 0.63
CA ALA A 836 -69.52 4.25 1.86
C ALA A 836 -69.12 5.55 2.59
N GLU A 837 -68.54 6.54 1.90
CA GLU A 837 -68.13 7.82 2.49
C GLU A 837 -69.33 8.61 3.03
N ASN A 838 -70.44 8.64 2.29
CA ASN A 838 -71.68 9.31 2.72
C ASN A 838 -72.31 8.62 3.94
N SER A 839 -72.27 7.29 4.01
CA SER A 839 -72.74 6.53 5.19
C SER A 839 -71.89 6.82 6.43
N MET A 840 -70.57 6.97 6.28
CA MET A 840 -69.66 7.35 7.36
C MET A 840 -69.89 8.80 7.81
N LYS A 841 -70.08 9.74 6.87
CA LYS A 841 -70.42 11.15 7.18
C LYS A 841 -71.76 11.27 7.90
N LYS A 842 -72.76 10.43 7.55
CA LYS A 842 -74.06 10.36 8.23
C LYS A 842 -73.93 9.82 9.66
N ALA A 843 -73.20 8.72 9.85
CA ALA A 843 -72.89 8.17 11.17
C ALA A 843 -72.05 9.12 12.05
N ALA A 844 -71.14 9.89 11.45
CA ALA A 844 -70.36 10.92 12.13
C ALA A 844 -71.21 12.15 12.52
N LYS A 845 -72.18 12.54 11.68
CA LYS A 845 -73.21 13.55 12.02
C LYS A 845 -74.11 13.09 13.17
N ASP A 846 -74.52 11.83 13.17
CA ASP A 846 -75.34 11.27 14.25
C ASP A 846 -74.57 11.26 15.59
N LYS A 847 -73.25 11.02 15.56
CA LYS A 847 -72.35 11.18 16.73
C LYS A 847 -72.04 12.63 17.11
N LYS A 848 -72.00 13.57 16.16
CA LYS A 848 -71.73 15.02 16.40
C LYS A 848 -72.99 15.86 16.66
N SER A 849 -74.18 15.25 16.80
CA SER A 849 -75.43 15.94 17.18
C SER A 849 -75.42 16.56 18.60
N LYS A 850 -74.26 16.60 19.29
CA LYS A 850 -73.96 17.48 20.43
C LYS A 850 -72.71 18.34 20.19
N SER A 851 -72.65 19.12 19.11
CA SER A 851 -72.02 20.46 19.10
C SER A 851 -72.21 21.10 17.73
N LEU A 852 -72.89 22.25 17.73
CA LEU A 852 -73.17 23.05 16.55
C LEU A 852 -71.91 23.77 16.05
N GLY A 853 -71.79 23.84 14.72
CA GLY A 853 -71.21 24.98 14.02
C GLY A 853 -69.96 24.68 13.19
N ALA A 854 -70.15 24.39 11.91
CA ALA A 854 -69.40 25.03 10.80
C ALA A 854 -69.86 24.45 9.45
N THR A 855 -70.24 25.33 8.54
CA THR A 855 -70.59 25.03 7.15
C THR A 855 -69.53 25.68 6.27
N ILE A 856 -68.82 24.91 5.42
CA ILE A 856 -68.39 25.37 4.08
C ILE A 856 -68.43 24.19 3.10
N TYR A 857 -69.14 24.44 1.99
CA TYR A 857 -69.36 23.78 0.71
C TYR A 857 -68.57 22.51 0.31
N THR A 858 -69.32 21.42 0.10
CA THR A 858 -69.17 20.43 -1.00
C THR A 858 -70.56 19.86 -1.34
N ALA A 859 -70.78 19.43 -2.60
CA ALA A 859 -72.08 19.01 -3.14
C ALA A 859 -72.77 17.96 -2.23
N ASN A 860 -73.90 18.35 -1.65
CA ASN A 860 -74.43 17.72 -0.45
C ASN A 860 -75.44 16.60 -0.81
N PHE A 861 -74.95 15.45 -1.27
CA PHE A 861 -75.78 14.24 -1.45
C PHE A 861 -76.34 13.69 -0.12
N SER A 862 -75.83 14.17 1.03
CA SER A 862 -76.25 13.71 2.38
C SER A 862 -77.74 13.91 2.72
N LYS A 863 -78.50 14.62 1.88
CA LYS A 863 -79.95 14.85 2.02
C LYS A 863 -80.84 13.84 1.28
N HIS A 864 -80.29 13.02 0.40
CA HIS A 864 -81.04 12.11 -0.47
C HIS A 864 -81.13 10.68 0.09
N SER A 865 -82.20 9.96 -0.27
CA SER A 865 -82.35 8.54 0.08
C SER A 865 -81.25 7.70 -0.60
N ARG A 866 -80.94 6.51 -0.07
CA ARG A 866 -79.92 5.62 -0.65
C ARG A 866 -80.25 5.28 -2.12
N GLU A 867 -81.53 5.06 -2.41
CA GLU A 867 -82.05 4.78 -3.76
C GLU A 867 -81.87 5.99 -4.71
N GLU A 868 -82.08 7.21 -4.22
CA GLU A 868 -81.89 8.44 -5.01
C GLU A 868 -80.40 8.71 -5.32
N GLN A 869 -79.51 8.37 -4.38
CA GLN A 869 -78.06 8.46 -4.60
C GLN A 869 -77.57 7.40 -5.59
N GLU A 870 -78.05 6.16 -5.47
CA GLU A 870 -77.75 5.07 -6.40
C GLU A 870 -78.23 5.41 -7.81
N HIS A 871 -79.43 5.98 -7.97
CA HIS A 871 -79.97 6.43 -9.26
C HIS A 871 -79.21 7.62 -9.85
N ALA A 872 -78.80 8.60 -9.05
CA ALA A 872 -78.04 9.76 -9.54
C ALA A 872 -76.64 9.40 -10.02
N VAL A 873 -75.96 8.46 -9.34
CA VAL A 873 -74.66 7.95 -9.78
C VAL A 873 -74.81 7.04 -11.01
N GLN A 874 -75.86 6.20 -11.07
CA GLN A 874 -76.17 5.39 -12.26
C GLN A 874 -76.34 6.25 -13.51
N MET A 875 -77.11 7.34 -13.42
CA MET A 875 -77.29 8.32 -14.50
C MET A 875 -75.99 9.03 -14.93
N MET A 876 -74.99 9.13 -14.05
CA MET A 876 -73.67 9.71 -14.35
C MET A 876 -72.68 8.70 -14.95
N LEU A 877 -72.92 7.39 -14.79
CA LEU A 877 -72.12 6.32 -15.41
C LEU A 877 -72.63 5.93 -16.80
N GLU A 878 -73.90 6.21 -17.08
CA GLU A 878 -74.55 5.99 -18.38
C GLU A 878 -74.29 7.10 -19.41
N TYR A 879 -73.64 8.20 -18.98
CA TYR A 879 -73.17 9.33 -19.80
C TYR A 879 -71.64 9.32 -19.88
#